data_AF-V4HYQ9-F1
#
_entry.id   AF-V4HYQ9-F1
#
_cell.length_a   1.000
_cell.length_b   1.000
_cell.length_c   1.000
_cell.angle_alpha   90.00
_cell.angle_beta   90.00
_cell.angle_gamma   90.00
#
_symmetry.space_group_name_H-M   'P 1'
#
loop_
_entity.id
_entity.type
_entity.pdbx_description
1 polymer ?
#
loop_
_entity_poly.entity_id
_entity_poly.type
_entity_poly.pdbx_seq_one_letter_code
_entity_poly.pdbx_strand_id
1 'polypeptide(L)'
;MKAKIIALVLTTIFISACSVEDPYETGPTESQQAEQEEQDKQESQTAQWQITIADTNGTAVNSASIVVAGVSYLSDDNGQVSLPSFKPGNYSIAVTKAGFEPLLITQQLLSSDQQLTLQLKTKPTDAITLFFAGDTMFGRRYMDPSLVTMGNSLPDVEGALIRAQTAAQDAVAITKYIKPLVEQADFSSVNLETPILSTPISVHPTKEFAFFSLPETLQGLTEIGVDYVALGNNHVYDYLQSGLEDTVEYVSQAGLLFSGVGNNSTEAFAPLITSVKGMSLGLVSATSITGDDNPINYVAEVQKGGAADLTDSSQAVAAVEQAIEKSDFAIAQLHGGDEYSYAPTRYITNRFNLLSEVQPDLLIAHHPHVAQGFSLLNNTPVLLGLGNFVFEQNRIETLLGVAVTLEVSPQAQPKTTRARAYAIYLEDYQPKLVTGFLSDYLMRRLGEFSQGGVSVVPRQGYADIDFYNSVAPKPSETAQITLEPGLHTVDLREFVPSKAFLTKVSSSGSVTLKLGRDLMLFGDFEDWDNDDTFGEVSRWENDSENITPCLTGARNGKQGMCMVRTQFDNRPLRMPFKHTIRTMPITPSETTIEAYHDMTLIGYNKGLNAGALDAELSITTSEDNLLFSEQTIRISEPGEYNWQMFEHSFSLPSDNNTLGPEQLPARAVKLAFLHTPPQNGEATLILDDLALISWQKDLLLDNNIWQANEIHGLDFLRVSTQQEVTLSLEFSTLD
;
A
#
# COMPACT_ATOMS: atom_id res chain seq x y z
N MET A 1 32.45 29.56 71.08
CA MET A 1 31.20 29.96 71.76
C MET A 1 30.04 29.29 71.04
N LYS A 2 29.06 28.80 71.80
CA LYS A 2 28.04 27.82 71.42
C LYS A 2 27.16 28.25 70.23
N ALA A 3 26.88 27.33 69.31
CA ALA A 3 25.73 27.39 68.41
C ALA A 3 24.78 26.24 68.76
N LYS A 4 23.56 26.57 69.19
CA LYS A 4 22.44 25.65 69.37
C LYS A 4 21.57 25.75 68.12
N ILE A 5 21.31 24.63 67.45
CA ILE A 5 20.21 24.50 66.50
C ILE A 5 19.27 23.43 67.08
N ILE A 6 18.00 23.83 67.18
CA ILE A 6 16.88 23.05 67.73
C ILE A 6 16.42 22.08 66.65
N ALA A 7 16.41 20.79 66.96
CA ALA A 7 15.82 19.76 66.12
C ALA A 7 14.30 19.76 66.30
N LEU A 8 13.57 20.00 65.21
CA LEU A 8 12.12 19.83 65.13
C LEU A 8 11.84 18.37 64.78
N VAL A 9 11.16 17.66 65.67
CA VAL A 9 10.69 16.29 65.44
C VAL A 9 9.48 16.37 64.49
N LEU A 10 9.68 15.99 63.22
CA LEU A 10 8.58 15.69 62.31
C LEU A 10 8.26 14.20 62.41
N THR A 11 7.08 13.91 62.92
CA THR A 11 6.48 12.57 62.94
C THR A 11 6.14 12.16 61.51
N THR A 12 6.91 11.25 60.93
CA THR A 12 6.60 10.59 59.65
C THR A 12 5.38 9.69 59.82
N ILE A 13 4.24 10.11 59.27
CA ILE A 13 3.10 9.24 59.00
C ILE A 13 3.46 8.44 57.76
N PHE A 14 3.80 7.15 57.94
CA PHE A 14 3.80 6.19 56.84
C PHE A 14 2.36 5.98 56.41
N ILE A 15 1.94 6.65 55.33
CA ILE A 15 0.79 6.20 54.56
C ILE A 15 1.31 5.02 53.73
N SER A 16 1.17 3.81 54.29
CA SER A 16 1.14 2.59 53.51
C SER A 16 -0.03 2.73 52.55
N ALA A 17 0.24 3.07 51.29
CA ALA A 17 -0.70 2.80 50.23
C ALA A 17 -0.78 1.27 50.13
N CYS A 18 -1.70 0.67 50.89
CA CYS A 18 -2.20 -0.64 50.53
C CYS A 18 -2.91 -0.43 49.19
N SER A 19 -2.31 -0.89 48.09
CA SER A 19 -3.13 -1.27 46.94
C SER A 19 -4.10 -2.31 47.48
N VAL A 20 -5.39 -2.00 47.37
CA VAL A 20 -6.39 -3.06 47.46
C VAL A 20 -6.18 -3.82 46.15
N GLU A 21 -5.46 -4.94 46.18
CA GLU A 21 -5.52 -5.92 45.09
C GLU A 21 -7.00 -6.22 44.90
N ASP A 22 -7.49 -6.03 43.66
CA ASP A 22 -8.82 -6.50 43.32
C ASP A 22 -8.82 -8.01 43.58
N PRO A 23 -9.68 -8.57 44.45
CA PRO A 23 -9.74 -10.01 44.67
C PRO A 23 -10.12 -10.80 43.41
N TYR A 24 -10.43 -10.11 42.30
CA TYR A 24 -10.69 -10.65 40.97
C TYR A 24 -9.59 -10.32 39.94
N GLU A 25 -8.50 -9.64 40.30
CA GLU A 25 -7.28 -9.58 39.46
C GLU A 25 -6.61 -10.96 39.50
N THR A 26 -7.14 -11.88 38.70
CA THR A 26 -6.41 -13.06 38.29
C THR A 26 -5.31 -12.56 37.35
N GLY A 27 -4.04 -12.79 37.68
CA GLY A 27 -2.92 -12.44 36.79
C GLY A 27 -3.07 -13.02 35.37
N PRO A 28 -2.06 -12.82 34.50
CA PRO A 28 -2.18 -13.21 33.10
C PRO A 28 -2.62 -14.65 32.94
N THR A 29 -3.52 -14.87 31.99
CA THR A 29 -4.09 -16.17 31.67
C THR A 29 -3.04 -17.19 31.25
N GLU A 30 -3.34 -18.49 31.29
CA GLU A 30 -2.40 -19.52 30.80
C GLU A 30 -2.04 -19.28 29.33
N SER A 31 -3.02 -18.84 28.54
CA SER A 31 -2.85 -18.45 27.14
C SER A 31 -1.92 -17.24 26.99
N GLN A 32 -2.13 -16.17 27.77
CA GLN A 32 -1.26 -14.99 27.78
C GLN A 32 0.17 -15.32 28.22
N GLN A 33 0.34 -16.23 29.18
CA GLN A 33 1.67 -16.68 29.61
C GLN A 33 2.38 -17.47 28.51
N ALA A 34 1.70 -18.40 27.84
CA ALA A 34 2.27 -19.16 26.73
C ALA A 34 2.66 -18.26 25.54
N GLU A 35 1.84 -17.24 25.26
CA GLU A 35 2.15 -16.25 24.23
C GLU A 35 3.36 -15.40 24.62
N GLN A 36 3.43 -14.91 25.86
CA GLN A 36 4.61 -14.18 26.35
C GLN A 36 5.88 -15.04 26.27
N GLU A 37 5.81 -16.33 26.61
CA GLU A 37 6.94 -17.26 26.48
C GLU A 37 7.40 -17.41 25.03
N GLU A 38 6.47 -17.50 24.06
CA GLU A 38 6.82 -17.60 22.64
C GLU A 38 7.36 -16.26 22.09
N GLN A 39 6.82 -15.12 22.54
CA GLN A 39 7.35 -13.80 22.22
C GLN A 39 8.79 -13.62 22.75
N ASP A 40 9.04 -13.92 24.02
CA ASP A 40 10.39 -13.89 24.63
C ASP A 40 11.36 -14.79 23.84
N LYS A 41 10.87 -15.96 23.40
CA LYS A 41 11.64 -16.88 22.57
C LYS A 41 11.92 -16.31 21.19
N GLN A 42 10.98 -15.65 20.51
CA GLN A 42 11.23 -14.98 19.23
C GLN A 42 12.20 -13.81 19.39
N GLU A 43 12.03 -12.98 20.42
CA GLU A 43 12.89 -11.82 20.66
C GLU A 43 14.35 -12.19 20.93
N SER A 44 14.58 -13.37 21.50
CA SER A 44 15.91 -13.92 21.77
C SER A 44 16.54 -14.64 20.57
N GLN A 45 15.75 -14.99 19.54
CA GLN A 45 16.25 -15.67 18.36
C GLN A 45 17.06 -14.74 17.45
N THR A 46 18.07 -15.32 16.80
CA THR A 46 18.80 -14.66 15.74
C THR A 46 19.08 -15.65 14.62
N ALA A 47 19.13 -15.17 13.40
CA ALA A 47 19.46 -15.96 12.21
C ALA A 47 20.47 -15.22 11.34
N GLN A 48 21.20 -15.96 10.50
CA GLN A 48 22.21 -15.41 9.60
C GLN A 48 21.80 -15.55 8.14
N TRP A 49 22.10 -14.52 7.35
CA TRP A 49 22.14 -14.66 5.89
C TRP A 49 23.53 -15.05 5.41
N GLN A 50 23.54 -15.96 4.45
CA GLN A 50 24.69 -16.16 3.56
C GLN A 50 24.35 -15.50 2.21
N ILE A 51 24.74 -14.24 2.05
CA ILE A 51 24.52 -13.49 0.81
C ILE A 51 25.66 -13.73 -0.16
N THR A 52 25.34 -14.08 -1.40
CA THR A 52 26.25 -14.14 -2.54
C THR A 52 25.84 -13.12 -3.60
N ILE A 53 26.77 -12.28 -4.04
CA ILE A 53 26.57 -11.30 -5.10
C ILE A 53 27.20 -11.81 -6.39
N ALA A 54 26.40 -11.90 -7.45
CA ALA A 54 26.85 -12.34 -8.77
C ALA A 54 26.31 -11.42 -9.88
N ASP A 55 26.89 -11.46 -11.07
CA ASP A 55 26.30 -10.85 -12.25
C ASP A 55 25.21 -11.76 -12.85
N THR A 56 24.53 -11.29 -13.89
CA THR A 56 23.49 -12.06 -14.59
C THR A 56 24.00 -13.35 -15.27
N ASN A 57 25.31 -13.52 -15.41
CA ASN A 57 25.94 -14.75 -15.91
C ASN A 57 26.37 -15.71 -14.78
N GLY A 58 26.13 -15.35 -13.52
CA GLY A 58 26.56 -16.11 -12.35
C GLY A 58 28.01 -15.89 -11.94
N THR A 59 28.70 -14.89 -12.50
CA THR A 59 30.08 -14.55 -12.12
C THR A 59 30.05 -13.78 -10.81
N ALA A 60 30.88 -14.18 -9.83
CA ALA A 60 31.02 -13.48 -8.56
C ALA A 60 31.39 -12.00 -8.75
N VAL A 61 30.71 -11.11 -8.03
CA VAL A 61 31.00 -9.67 -8.03
C VAL A 61 31.65 -9.32 -6.70
N ASN A 62 32.96 -9.02 -6.75
CA ASN A 62 33.72 -8.61 -5.57
C ASN A 62 33.54 -7.13 -5.23
N SER A 63 33.78 -6.78 -3.97
CA SER A 63 33.72 -5.39 -3.47
C SER A 63 32.46 -4.64 -3.91
N ALA A 64 31.32 -5.33 -3.97
CA ALA A 64 30.01 -4.70 -3.99
C ALA A 64 29.70 -4.21 -2.57
N SER A 65 29.05 -3.05 -2.43
CA SER A 65 28.57 -2.55 -1.15
C SER A 65 27.17 -3.07 -0.91
N ILE A 66 26.94 -3.68 0.25
CA ILE A 66 25.66 -4.21 0.69
C ILE A 66 25.26 -3.48 1.95
N VAL A 67 24.14 -2.78 1.93
CA VAL A 67 23.60 -2.07 3.10
C VAL A 67 22.40 -2.85 3.62
N VAL A 68 22.47 -3.26 4.89
CA VAL A 68 21.39 -3.97 5.60
C VAL A 68 21.28 -3.37 6.99
N ALA A 69 20.06 -3.05 7.43
CA ALA A 69 19.81 -2.39 8.72
C ALA A 69 20.69 -1.14 8.94
N GLY A 70 20.90 -0.35 7.88
CA GLY A 70 21.73 0.86 7.91
C GLY A 70 23.24 0.64 7.99
N VAL A 71 23.72 -0.61 8.01
CA VAL A 71 25.15 -0.94 8.08
C VAL A 71 25.65 -1.45 6.73
N SER A 72 26.80 -0.93 6.28
CA SER A 72 27.45 -1.30 5.02
C SER A 72 28.47 -2.42 5.20
N TYR A 73 28.41 -3.40 4.30
CA TYR A 73 29.29 -4.57 4.19
C TYR A 73 29.83 -4.68 2.76
N LEU A 74 30.91 -5.45 2.56
CA LEU A 74 31.50 -5.68 1.25
C LEU A 74 31.52 -7.16 0.90
N SER A 75 31.28 -7.48 -0.38
CA SER A 75 31.50 -8.82 -0.92
C SER A 75 32.98 -9.14 -1.11
N ASP A 76 33.37 -10.39 -0.86
CA ASP A 76 34.73 -10.90 -1.08
C ASP A 76 35.00 -11.27 -2.55
N ASP A 77 36.17 -11.88 -2.84
CA ASP A 77 36.54 -12.31 -4.19
C ASP A 77 35.65 -13.41 -4.78
N ASN A 78 34.89 -14.12 -3.94
CA ASN A 78 33.90 -15.11 -4.35
C ASN A 78 32.47 -14.54 -4.35
N GLY A 79 32.32 -13.23 -4.15
CA GLY A 79 31.02 -12.55 -4.07
C GLY A 79 30.28 -12.78 -2.75
N GLN A 80 30.89 -13.46 -1.77
CA GLN A 80 30.25 -13.75 -0.49
C GLN A 80 30.31 -12.56 0.45
N VAL A 81 29.28 -12.37 1.25
CA VAL A 81 29.19 -11.29 2.24
C VAL A 81 29.15 -11.89 3.64
N SER A 82 30.06 -11.47 4.51
CA SER A 82 30.06 -11.84 5.93
C SER A 82 29.17 -10.89 6.71
N LEU A 83 28.03 -11.38 7.18
CA LEU A 83 27.06 -10.62 7.96
C LEU A 83 26.98 -11.14 9.41
N PRO A 84 26.63 -10.28 10.38
CA PRO A 84 26.26 -10.74 11.72
C PRO A 84 24.92 -11.49 11.68
N SER A 85 24.53 -12.06 12.82
CA SER A 85 23.15 -12.52 13.00
C SER A 85 22.22 -11.34 13.22
N PHE A 86 21.01 -11.43 12.69
CA PHE A 86 19.94 -10.45 12.88
C PHE A 86 18.74 -11.11 13.57
N LYS A 87 17.85 -10.30 14.14
CA LYS A 87 16.55 -10.77 14.60
C LYS A 87 15.68 -11.16 13.38
N PRO A 88 14.83 -12.18 13.47
CA PRO A 88 13.80 -12.42 12.46
C PRO A 88 12.98 -11.14 12.22
N GLY A 89 12.66 -10.85 10.96
CA GLY A 89 12.00 -9.59 10.59
C GLY A 89 12.10 -9.32 9.10
N ASN A 90 11.52 -8.21 8.65
CA ASN A 90 11.60 -7.76 7.27
C ASN A 90 12.72 -6.73 7.15
N TYR A 91 13.53 -6.82 6.11
CA TYR A 91 14.69 -5.94 5.93
C TYR A 91 14.82 -5.47 4.50
N SER A 92 15.13 -4.19 4.33
CA SER A 92 15.68 -3.69 3.06
C SER A 92 17.15 -4.06 2.92
N ILE A 93 17.52 -4.54 1.73
CA ILE A 93 18.90 -4.89 1.35
C ILE A 93 19.22 -4.11 0.09
N ALA A 94 20.11 -3.11 0.21
CA ALA A 94 20.59 -2.32 -0.92
C ALA A 94 21.97 -2.80 -1.36
N VAL A 95 22.15 -3.07 -2.65
CA VAL A 95 23.41 -3.50 -3.25
C VAL A 95 23.84 -2.50 -4.31
N THR A 96 25.06 -1.98 -4.18
CA THR A 96 25.65 -1.04 -5.14
C THR A 96 27.06 -1.47 -5.55
N LYS A 97 27.38 -1.31 -6.83
CA LYS A 97 28.71 -1.53 -7.39
C LYS A 97 28.88 -0.65 -8.62
N ALA A 98 30.01 0.04 -8.74
CA ALA A 98 30.31 0.83 -9.94
C ALA A 98 30.28 -0.07 -11.20
N GLY A 99 29.60 0.40 -12.25
CA GLY A 99 29.36 -0.36 -13.49
C GLY A 99 28.16 -1.30 -13.45
N PHE A 100 27.50 -1.43 -12.29
CA PHE A 100 26.26 -2.17 -12.13
C PHE A 100 25.13 -1.25 -11.70
N GLU A 101 23.91 -1.70 -11.97
CA GLU A 101 22.70 -1.06 -11.50
C GLU A 101 22.56 -1.26 -9.99
N PRO A 102 22.14 -0.21 -9.24
CA PRO A 102 21.69 -0.41 -7.87
C PRO A 102 20.57 -1.43 -7.81
N LEU A 103 20.60 -2.31 -6.81
CA LEU A 103 19.52 -3.25 -6.52
C LEU A 103 19.05 -3.00 -5.10
N LEU A 104 17.77 -2.72 -4.93
CA LEU A 104 17.12 -2.77 -3.63
C LEU A 104 16.13 -3.93 -3.65
N ILE A 105 16.14 -4.73 -2.59
CA ILE A 105 15.08 -5.71 -2.32
C ILE A 105 14.58 -5.53 -0.89
N THR A 106 13.36 -5.99 -0.64
CA THR A 106 12.86 -6.23 0.72
C THR A 106 12.80 -7.73 0.91
N GLN A 107 13.45 -8.22 1.96
CA GLN A 107 13.59 -9.65 2.22
C GLN A 107 13.23 -9.94 3.68
N GLN A 108 12.38 -10.94 3.87
CA GLN A 108 12.10 -11.48 5.19
C GLN A 108 13.22 -12.43 5.63
N LEU A 109 13.74 -12.21 6.84
CA LEU A 109 14.57 -13.14 7.58
C LEU A 109 13.69 -14.00 8.50
N LEU A 110 13.78 -15.32 8.32
CA LEU A 110 13.12 -16.29 9.20
C LEU A 110 14.03 -16.66 10.39
N SER A 111 13.51 -17.46 11.32
CA SER A 111 14.25 -17.98 12.49
C SER A 111 15.35 -19.00 12.17
N SER A 112 15.67 -19.21 10.90
CA SER A 112 16.69 -20.16 10.45
C SER A 112 17.62 -19.50 9.44
N ASP A 113 18.86 -19.97 9.37
CA ASP A 113 19.85 -19.43 8.45
C ASP A 113 19.40 -19.59 6.99
N GLN A 114 19.55 -18.53 6.21
CA GLN A 114 19.07 -18.46 4.82
C GLN A 114 20.20 -18.13 3.86
N GLN A 115 20.20 -18.79 2.70
CA GLN A 115 21.07 -18.43 1.58
C GLN A 115 20.33 -17.51 0.62
N LEU A 116 21.01 -16.44 0.19
CA LEU A 116 20.45 -15.46 -0.73
C LEU A 116 21.46 -15.16 -1.82
N THR A 117 21.06 -15.31 -3.08
CA THR A 117 21.89 -14.91 -4.23
C THR A 117 21.27 -13.69 -4.89
N LEU A 118 22.02 -12.59 -4.93
CA LEU A 118 21.60 -11.32 -5.53
C LEU A 118 22.34 -11.09 -6.84
N GLN A 119 21.58 -10.93 -7.91
CA GLN A 119 22.12 -10.73 -9.24
C GLN A 119 22.16 -9.23 -9.60
N LEU A 120 23.35 -8.75 -9.96
CA LEU A 120 23.57 -7.41 -10.46
C LEU A 120 23.61 -7.41 -11.98
N LYS A 121 22.90 -6.45 -12.56
CA LYS A 121 22.92 -6.19 -13.99
C LYS A 121 23.87 -5.03 -14.29
N THR A 122 24.58 -5.11 -15.42
CA THR A 122 25.49 -4.05 -15.85
C THR A 122 24.72 -2.80 -16.26
N LYS A 123 25.13 -1.64 -15.75
CA LYS A 123 24.55 -0.33 -16.06
C LYS A 123 25.28 0.32 -17.26
N PRO A 124 24.58 0.84 -18.29
CA PRO A 124 25.22 1.64 -19.33
C PRO A 124 25.95 2.85 -18.73
N THR A 125 27.10 3.21 -19.27
CA THR A 125 27.96 4.25 -18.68
C THR A 125 27.35 5.64 -18.69
N ASP A 126 26.40 5.88 -19.59
CA ASP A 126 25.66 7.14 -19.76
C ASP A 126 24.24 7.08 -19.16
N ALA A 127 23.89 5.96 -18.51
CA ALA A 127 22.58 5.81 -17.90
C ALA A 127 22.50 6.53 -16.55
N ILE A 128 21.32 7.08 -16.28
CA ILE A 128 20.93 7.59 -14.96
C ILE A 128 19.70 6.83 -14.46
N THR A 129 19.51 6.83 -13.15
CA THR A 129 18.37 6.22 -12.48
C THR A 129 17.39 7.30 -12.02
N LEU A 130 16.15 7.24 -12.44
CA LEU A 130 15.06 8.12 -12.04
C LEU A 130 14.15 7.41 -11.04
N PHE A 131 13.59 8.13 -10.08
CA PHE A 131 12.59 7.64 -9.13
C PHE A 131 11.32 8.47 -9.21
N PHE A 132 10.17 7.79 -9.21
CA PHE A 132 8.85 8.42 -9.17
C PHE A 132 7.97 7.74 -8.11
N ALA A 133 7.34 8.55 -7.27
CA ALA A 133 6.28 8.10 -6.37
C ALA A 133 5.09 9.05 -6.42
N GLY A 134 3.97 8.61 -5.86
CA GLY A 134 2.68 9.25 -6.03
C GLY A 134 2.39 10.43 -5.09
N ASP A 135 1.13 10.53 -4.69
CA ASP A 135 0.58 11.70 -3.99
C ASP A 135 1.20 11.88 -2.60
N THR A 136 1.65 13.10 -2.33
CA THR A 136 2.46 13.46 -1.16
C THR A 136 1.90 14.71 -0.49
N MET A 137 1.59 14.62 0.80
CA MET A 137 1.19 15.71 1.67
C MET A 137 1.51 15.40 3.14
N PHE A 138 1.73 16.42 3.96
CA PHE A 138 2.00 16.29 5.41
C PHE A 138 0.95 17.01 6.26
N GLY A 139 -0.23 17.27 5.68
CA GLY A 139 -1.30 18.06 6.28
C GLY A 139 -2.39 17.24 6.99
N ARG A 140 -3.51 17.88 7.33
CA ARG A 140 -4.71 17.20 7.88
C ARG A 140 -4.42 16.25 9.06
N ARG A 141 -4.71 14.95 8.95
CA ARG A 141 -4.59 13.99 10.07
C ARG A 141 -3.17 13.85 10.61
N TYR A 142 -2.15 14.22 9.83
CA TYR A 142 -0.80 14.33 10.37
C TYR A 142 -0.74 15.36 11.51
N MET A 143 -1.43 16.50 11.36
CA MET A 143 -1.41 17.58 12.34
C MET A 143 -2.63 17.61 13.29
N ASP A 144 -3.74 16.99 12.89
CA ASP A 144 -4.95 16.84 13.69
C ASP A 144 -5.69 15.53 13.34
N PRO A 145 -5.43 14.44 14.08
CA PRO A 145 -6.06 13.13 13.83
C PRO A 145 -7.60 13.16 13.88
N SER A 146 -8.16 14.13 14.61
CA SER A 146 -9.62 14.30 14.77
C SER A 146 -10.27 15.15 13.67
N LEU A 147 -9.44 15.81 12.84
CA LEU A 147 -9.86 16.72 11.77
C LEU A 147 -10.70 17.93 12.23
N VAL A 148 -10.61 18.32 13.51
CA VAL A 148 -11.43 19.38 14.10
C VAL A 148 -10.94 20.80 13.75
N THR A 149 -9.64 20.97 13.57
CA THR A 149 -8.94 22.27 13.55
C THR A 149 -8.59 22.75 12.13
N MET A 150 -9.05 22.01 11.13
CA MET A 150 -8.71 22.27 9.73
C MET A 150 -9.44 23.48 9.14
N GLY A 151 -8.70 24.33 8.43
CA GLY A 151 -9.19 25.56 7.85
C GLY A 151 -8.19 26.69 8.07
N ASN A 152 -8.64 27.80 8.66
CA ASN A 152 -7.87 29.04 8.73
C ASN A 152 -6.91 29.18 9.93
N SER A 153 -6.52 28.07 10.55
CA SER A 153 -5.70 28.04 11.77
C SER A 153 -4.69 26.90 11.76
N LEU A 154 -3.55 27.14 12.42
CA LEU A 154 -2.57 26.09 12.68
C LEU A 154 -3.05 25.20 13.84
N PRO A 155 -3.16 23.87 13.65
CA PRO A 155 -3.47 22.94 14.73
C PRO A 155 -2.29 22.78 15.70
N ASP A 156 -2.61 22.58 16.98
CA ASP A 156 -1.68 22.17 18.05
C ASP A 156 -2.39 21.10 18.89
N VAL A 157 -2.37 19.86 18.40
CA VAL A 157 -3.16 18.75 18.93
C VAL A 157 -2.22 17.69 19.52
N GLU A 158 -2.51 17.27 20.75
CA GLU A 158 -1.79 16.17 21.39
C GLU A 158 -2.04 14.85 20.63
N GLY A 159 -0.98 14.09 20.37
CA GLY A 159 -1.05 12.85 19.58
C GLY A 159 -1.04 13.04 18.07
N ALA A 160 -0.91 14.27 17.56
CA ALA A 160 -0.61 14.51 16.15
C ALA A 160 0.77 13.95 15.77
N LEU A 161 0.86 13.34 14.58
CA LEU A 161 2.13 12.86 14.03
C LEU A 161 3.09 14.01 13.72
N ILE A 162 2.57 15.17 13.36
CA ILE A 162 3.32 16.39 13.06
C ILE A 162 2.84 17.53 13.95
N ARG A 163 3.72 18.04 14.79
CA ARG A 163 3.46 19.25 15.58
C ARG A 163 4.26 20.42 15.04
N ALA A 164 3.69 21.62 15.07
CA ALA A 164 4.31 22.80 14.48
C ALA A 164 5.75 23.06 14.98
N GLN A 165 6.07 22.75 16.24
CA GLN A 165 7.40 22.98 16.80
C GLN A 165 8.43 21.90 16.41
N THR A 166 7.98 20.73 15.93
CA THR A 166 8.81 19.58 15.57
C THR A 166 8.59 19.11 14.13
N ALA A 167 7.90 19.91 13.31
CA ALA A 167 7.38 19.49 12.01
C ALA A 167 8.45 18.93 11.05
N ALA A 168 9.65 19.49 11.07
CA ALA A 168 10.78 18.98 10.32
C ALA A 168 11.22 17.58 10.79
N GLN A 169 11.43 17.41 12.10
CA GLN A 169 11.84 16.12 12.67
C GLN A 169 10.76 15.06 12.48
N ASP A 170 9.50 15.45 12.66
CA ASP A 170 8.35 14.57 12.51
C ASP A 170 8.20 14.11 11.05
N ALA A 171 8.34 15.01 10.07
CA ALA A 171 8.31 14.66 8.66
C ALA A 171 9.46 13.73 8.24
N VAL A 172 10.67 13.94 8.78
CA VAL A 172 11.82 13.03 8.58
C VAL A 172 11.56 11.66 9.19
N ALA A 173 10.91 11.60 10.37
CA ALA A 173 10.57 10.33 11.00
C ALA A 173 9.56 9.55 10.16
N ILE A 174 8.54 10.22 9.61
CA ILE A 174 7.52 9.61 8.73
C ILE A 174 8.15 8.96 7.50
N THR A 175 9.14 9.60 6.87
CA THR A 175 9.71 9.12 5.59
C THR A 175 10.93 8.19 5.76
N LYS A 176 11.39 7.91 6.98
CA LYS A 176 12.68 7.23 7.19
C LYS A 176 12.78 5.83 6.57
N TYR A 177 11.68 5.07 6.52
CA TYR A 177 11.69 3.66 6.06
C TYR A 177 11.75 3.52 4.53
N ILE A 178 11.43 4.56 3.77
CA ILE A 178 11.57 4.57 2.30
C ILE A 178 12.86 5.21 1.81
N LYS A 179 13.63 5.86 2.71
CA LYS A 179 14.91 6.50 2.38
C LYS A 179 15.85 5.59 1.59
N PRO A 180 16.05 4.29 1.95
CA PRO A 180 16.94 3.41 1.22
C PRO A 180 16.59 3.23 -0.26
N LEU A 181 15.31 3.41 -0.65
CA LEU A 181 14.84 3.32 -2.02
C LEU A 181 15.12 4.59 -2.81
N VAL A 182 14.77 5.75 -2.23
CA VAL A 182 14.88 7.04 -2.91
C VAL A 182 16.36 7.42 -3.14
N GLU A 183 17.24 7.15 -2.17
CA GLU A 183 18.67 7.46 -2.27
C GLU A 183 19.43 6.65 -3.35
N GLN A 184 18.82 5.62 -3.94
CA GLN A 184 19.44 4.88 -5.06
C GLN A 184 19.30 5.62 -6.40
N ALA A 185 18.38 6.58 -6.49
CA ALA A 185 18.16 7.33 -7.72
C ALA A 185 19.15 8.50 -7.88
N ASP A 186 19.43 8.82 -9.13
CA ASP A 186 20.17 10.00 -9.53
C ASP A 186 19.28 11.25 -9.58
N PHE A 187 17.95 11.06 -9.70
CA PHE A 187 16.93 12.10 -9.65
C PHE A 187 15.57 11.55 -9.21
N SER A 188 14.91 12.21 -8.27
CA SER A 188 13.67 11.73 -7.64
C SER A 188 12.52 12.74 -7.72
N SER A 189 11.32 12.24 -8.02
CA SER A 189 10.10 13.03 -8.21
C SER A 189 8.92 12.48 -7.41
N VAL A 190 8.13 13.38 -6.82
CA VAL A 190 6.81 13.07 -6.22
C VAL A 190 5.75 14.09 -6.66
N ASN A 191 4.45 13.78 -6.49
CA ASN A 191 3.39 14.78 -6.61
C ASN A 191 3.13 15.44 -5.25
N LEU A 192 3.47 16.73 -5.08
CA LEU A 192 3.22 17.45 -3.84
C LEU A 192 1.82 18.08 -3.91
N GLU A 193 0.84 17.38 -3.36
CA GLU A 193 -0.59 17.66 -3.51
C GLU A 193 -1.15 18.54 -2.39
N THR A 194 -0.35 19.50 -1.97
CA THR A 194 -0.72 20.41 -0.88
C THR A 194 0.06 21.71 -0.99
N PRO A 195 -0.61 22.87 -0.81
CA PRO A 195 0.09 24.13 -0.59
C PRO A 195 0.97 24.08 0.65
N ILE A 196 2.09 24.80 0.59
CA ILE A 196 3.04 24.90 1.69
C ILE A 196 2.92 26.28 2.31
N LEU A 197 2.43 26.35 3.54
CA LEU A 197 2.02 27.61 4.17
C LEU A 197 2.46 27.67 5.63
N SER A 198 3.04 28.80 6.03
CA SER A 198 3.24 29.11 7.45
C SER A 198 2.00 29.76 8.09
N THR A 199 1.12 30.37 7.28
CA THR A 199 -0.04 31.15 7.74
C THR A 199 -1.27 30.84 6.88
N PRO A 200 -2.09 29.85 7.23
CA PRO A 200 -3.20 29.39 6.40
C PRO A 200 -4.42 30.32 6.51
N ILE A 201 -4.37 31.59 6.08
CA ILE A 201 -5.46 32.56 6.29
C ILE A 201 -6.34 32.83 5.06
N SER A 202 -5.92 32.43 3.86
CA SER A 202 -6.56 32.73 2.58
C SER A 202 -7.31 31.54 1.97
N VAL A 203 -7.96 30.73 2.81
CA VAL A 203 -8.70 29.52 2.40
C VAL A 203 -9.70 29.83 1.27
N HIS A 204 -9.72 28.97 0.26
CA HIS A 204 -10.66 29.03 -0.85
C HIS A 204 -12.10 28.99 -0.33
N PRO A 205 -12.98 29.96 -0.68
CA PRO A 205 -14.25 30.17 0.02
C PRO A 205 -15.31 29.10 -0.25
N THR A 206 -15.18 28.33 -1.33
CA THR A 206 -16.19 27.34 -1.76
C THR A 206 -15.63 25.95 -2.00
N LYS A 207 -14.32 25.75 -1.88
CA LYS A 207 -13.71 24.45 -2.14
C LYS A 207 -14.01 23.55 -0.94
N GLU A 208 -14.56 22.37 -1.19
CA GLU A 208 -14.97 21.44 -0.14
C GLU A 208 -13.80 21.00 0.74
N PHE A 209 -12.67 20.70 0.10
CA PHE A 209 -11.46 20.23 0.76
C PHE A 209 -10.29 21.17 0.47
N ALA A 210 -9.85 21.89 1.50
CA ALA A 210 -8.69 22.75 1.47
C ALA A 210 -7.59 22.18 2.39
N PHE A 211 -6.43 21.90 1.82
CA PHE A 211 -5.28 21.30 2.51
C PHE A 211 -4.13 22.27 2.58
N PHE A 212 -3.29 22.13 3.60
CA PHE A 212 -1.98 22.76 3.66
C PHE A 212 -1.01 21.87 4.45
N SER A 213 0.28 22.02 4.18
CA SER A 213 1.37 21.50 4.99
C SER A 213 2.29 22.64 5.44
N LEU A 214 3.06 22.40 6.50
CA LEU A 214 4.00 23.39 7.02
C LEU A 214 5.30 23.42 6.19
N PRO A 215 5.97 24.57 6.02
CA PRO A 215 7.23 24.66 5.28
C PRO A 215 8.30 23.69 5.78
N GLU A 216 8.37 23.48 7.09
CA GLU A 216 9.33 22.59 7.73
C GLU A 216 9.18 21.13 7.30
N THR A 217 7.99 20.68 6.88
CA THR A 217 7.78 19.27 6.47
C THR A 217 8.45 18.93 5.14
N LEU A 218 8.82 19.94 4.33
CA LEU A 218 9.65 19.73 3.12
C LEU A 218 11.01 19.09 3.45
N GLN A 219 11.47 19.20 4.70
CA GLN A 219 12.67 18.49 5.15
C GLN A 219 12.50 16.97 5.08
N GLY A 220 11.29 16.43 5.30
CA GLY A 220 11.03 15.00 5.15
C GLY A 220 11.23 14.48 3.73
N LEU A 221 11.08 15.34 2.71
CA LEU A 221 11.31 15.01 1.29
C LEU A 221 12.77 15.20 0.89
N THR A 222 13.39 16.30 1.31
CA THR A 222 14.80 16.57 0.97
C THR A 222 15.76 15.59 1.68
N GLU A 223 15.44 15.17 2.90
CA GLU A 223 16.27 14.23 3.69
C GLU A 223 16.33 12.82 3.09
N ILE A 224 15.30 12.41 2.34
CA ILE A 224 15.26 11.13 1.64
C ILE A 224 15.80 11.23 0.20
N GLY A 225 16.11 12.44 -0.28
CA GLY A 225 16.66 12.66 -1.62
C GLY A 225 15.62 12.91 -2.71
N VAL A 226 14.47 13.53 -2.39
CA VAL A 226 13.57 14.08 -3.42
C VAL A 226 14.19 15.36 -3.99
N ASP A 227 14.26 15.45 -5.33
CA ASP A 227 14.82 16.60 -6.05
C ASP A 227 13.74 17.48 -6.66
N TYR A 228 12.59 16.89 -7.01
CA TYR A 228 11.53 17.55 -7.76
C TYR A 228 10.14 17.23 -7.21
N VAL A 229 9.26 18.23 -7.24
CA VAL A 229 7.83 18.09 -6.93
C VAL A 229 6.96 18.55 -8.11
N ALA A 230 6.01 17.71 -8.52
CA ALA A 230 4.95 18.12 -9.43
C ALA A 230 3.92 18.94 -8.64
N LEU A 231 3.67 20.19 -9.07
CA LEU A 231 2.70 21.09 -8.45
C LEU A 231 1.44 21.31 -9.30
N GLY A 232 1.43 20.81 -10.54
CA GLY A 232 0.28 20.87 -11.44
C GLY A 232 -0.87 19.95 -11.01
N ASN A 233 -1.41 20.16 -9.81
CA ASN A 233 -2.52 19.44 -9.21
C ASN A 233 -3.64 20.39 -8.77
N ASN A 234 -4.78 19.84 -8.38
CA ASN A 234 -5.99 20.59 -8.00
C ASN A 234 -5.88 21.31 -6.65
N HIS A 235 -4.92 20.94 -5.79
CA HIS A 235 -4.80 21.48 -4.44
C HIS A 235 -3.93 22.73 -4.33
N VAL A 236 -3.11 23.03 -5.34
CA VAL A 236 -2.18 24.16 -5.27
C VAL A 236 -2.82 25.53 -5.07
N TYR A 237 -4.12 25.66 -5.35
CA TYR A 237 -4.89 26.90 -5.21
C TYR A 237 -5.87 26.91 -4.03
N ASP A 238 -5.75 25.98 -3.07
CA ASP A 238 -6.61 25.89 -1.88
C ASP A 238 -6.55 27.14 -1.01
N TYR A 239 -5.46 27.90 -1.11
CA TYR A 239 -5.23 29.16 -0.39
C TYR A 239 -5.06 30.35 -1.33
N LEU A 240 -5.62 30.24 -2.54
CA LEU A 240 -5.64 31.28 -3.56
C LEU A 240 -4.23 31.75 -3.96
N GLN A 241 -4.14 32.93 -4.56
CA GLN A 241 -2.89 33.50 -5.07
C GLN A 241 -1.79 33.57 -4.01
N SER A 242 -2.09 34.00 -2.78
CA SER A 242 -1.08 34.07 -1.71
C SER A 242 -0.57 32.68 -1.32
N GLY A 243 -1.43 31.67 -1.31
CA GLY A 243 -1.00 30.31 -1.01
C GLY A 243 -0.13 29.69 -2.11
N LEU A 244 -0.42 30.02 -3.37
CA LEU A 244 0.42 29.66 -4.51
C LEU A 244 1.81 30.32 -4.41
N GLU A 245 1.86 31.61 -4.10
CA GLU A 245 3.10 32.38 -3.93
C GLU A 245 3.96 31.81 -2.79
N ASP A 246 3.37 31.58 -1.62
CA ASP A 246 4.03 30.94 -0.48
C ASP A 246 4.57 29.56 -0.87
N THR A 247 3.77 28.74 -1.56
CA THR A 247 4.18 27.39 -1.97
C THR A 247 5.40 27.43 -2.88
N VAL A 248 5.38 28.28 -3.90
CA VAL A 248 6.52 28.44 -4.82
C VAL A 248 7.77 28.94 -4.07
N GLU A 249 7.59 29.89 -3.15
CA GLU A 249 8.69 30.41 -2.33
C GLU A 249 9.31 29.31 -1.45
N TYR A 250 8.52 28.60 -0.65
CA TYR A 250 9.02 27.60 0.30
C TYR A 250 9.60 26.36 -0.40
N VAL A 251 8.97 25.88 -1.47
CA VAL A 251 9.51 24.78 -2.29
C VAL A 251 10.88 25.17 -2.85
N SER A 252 11.01 26.39 -3.39
CA SER A 252 12.30 26.87 -3.90
C SER A 252 13.34 27.05 -2.79
N GLN A 253 12.96 27.56 -1.62
CA GLN A 253 13.87 27.71 -0.47
C GLN A 253 14.36 26.36 0.08
N ALA A 254 13.53 25.32 0.02
CA ALA A 254 13.93 23.95 0.37
C ALA A 254 14.90 23.33 -0.65
N GLY A 255 15.13 23.97 -1.80
CA GLY A 255 15.99 23.47 -2.87
C GLY A 255 15.31 22.45 -3.79
N LEU A 256 13.99 22.31 -3.70
CA LEU A 256 13.21 21.43 -4.55
C LEU A 256 12.90 22.13 -5.88
N LEU A 257 13.08 21.40 -6.98
CA LEU A 257 12.65 21.82 -8.30
C LEU A 257 11.15 21.57 -8.48
N PHE A 258 10.48 22.30 -9.37
CA PHE A 258 9.06 22.11 -9.62
C PHE A 258 8.65 22.54 -11.04
N SER A 259 7.45 22.13 -11.45
CA SER A 259 6.76 22.63 -12.64
C SER A 259 5.24 22.59 -12.43
N GLY A 260 4.49 23.08 -13.42
CA GLY A 260 3.03 22.94 -13.48
C GLY A 260 2.24 24.02 -12.76
N VAL A 261 2.90 25.08 -12.30
CA VAL A 261 2.27 26.25 -11.69
C VAL A 261 2.96 27.54 -12.13
N GLY A 262 2.23 28.65 -12.08
CA GLY A 262 2.78 29.96 -12.40
C GLY A 262 1.81 31.09 -12.08
N ASN A 263 2.27 32.35 -12.20
CA ASN A 263 1.43 33.54 -11.99
C ASN A 263 0.48 33.81 -13.17
N ASN A 264 0.64 33.06 -14.25
CA ASN A 264 -0.18 33.08 -15.44
C ASN A 264 -0.04 31.74 -16.18
N SER A 265 -0.89 31.51 -17.17
CA SER A 265 -0.89 30.26 -17.93
C SER A 265 0.44 29.98 -18.64
N THR A 266 1.14 31.01 -19.14
CA THR A 266 2.44 30.82 -19.84
C THR A 266 3.51 30.28 -18.88
N GLU A 267 3.58 30.81 -17.67
CA GLU A 267 4.48 30.29 -16.63
C GLU A 267 4.08 28.89 -16.19
N ALA A 268 2.78 28.63 -15.99
CA ALA A 268 2.29 27.34 -15.53
C ALA A 268 2.62 26.19 -16.49
N PHE A 269 2.47 26.42 -17.81
CA PHE A 269 2.82 25.43 -18.84
C PHE A 269 4.32 25.33 -19.15
N ALA A 270 5.16 26.22 -18.62
CA ALA A 270 6.59 26.19 -18.94
C ALA A 270 7.23 24.91 -18.37
N PRO A 271 7.91 24.09 -19.21
CA PRO A 271 8.61 22.93 -18.72
C PRO A 271 9.82 23.35 -17.89
N LEU A 272 10.06 22.63 -16.80
CA LEU A 272 11.33 22.69 -16.10
C LEU A 272 12.37 21.92 -16.91
N ILE A 273 13.50 22.56 -17.22
CA ILE A 273 14.66 21.90 -17.83
C ILE A 273 15.80 21.86 -16.81
N THR A 274 16.28 20.65 -16.48
CA THR A 274 17.40 20.45 -15.53
C THR A 274 18.40 19.44 -16.07
N SER A 275 19.64 19.45 -15.58
CA SER A 275 20.67 18.49 -15.99
C SER A 275 21.08 17.59 -14.84
N VAL A 276 21.01 16.28 -15.06
CA VAL A 276 21.37 15.23 -14.11
C VAL A 276 22.47 14.38 -14.73
N LYS A 277 23.67 14.44 -14.15
CA LYS A 277 24.87 13.71 -14.61
C LYS A 277 25.14 13.82 -16.12
N GLY A 278 24.85 14.98 -16.71
CA GLY A 278 25.08 15.27 -18.13
C GLY A 278 23.93 14.93 -19.07
N MET A 279 22.84 14.32 -18.57
CA MET A 279 21.56 14.19 -19.29
C MET A 279 20.65 15.36 -18.93
N SER A 280 20.01 15.97 -19.91
CA SER A 280 18.96 16.98 -19.67
C SER A 280 17.58 16.34 -19.54
N LEU A 281 16.86 16.69 -18.48
CA LEU A 281 15.47 16.27 -18.21
C LEU A 281 14.53 17.45 -18.46
N GLY A 282 13.40 17.19 -19.12
CA GLY A 282 12.33 18.15 -19.35
C GLY A 282 11.06 17.69 -18.65
N LEU A 283 10.59 18.44 -17.65
CA LEU A 283 9.46 18.04 -16.81
C LEU A 283 8.29 19.00 -16.98
N VAL A 284 7.11 18.42 -17.27
CA VAL A 284 5.82 19.11 -17.32
C VAL A 284 4.89 18.47 -16.31
N SER A 285 4.12 19.28 -15.59
CA SER A 285 2.97 18.77 -14.81
C SER A 285 1.73 19.62 -15.03
N ALA A 286 0.55 19.00 -15.04
CA ALA A 286 -0.72 19.68 -15.28
C ALA A 286 -1.90 18.89 -14.71
N THR A 287 -2.97 19.60 -14.34
CA THR A 287 -4.18 19.01 -13.75
C THR A 287 -5.36 19.07 -14.71
N SER A 288 -6.18 18.02 -14.77
CA SER A 288 -7.49 18.09 -15.45
C SER A 288 -8.63 18.50 -14.53
N ILE A 289 -8.36 18.68 -13.24
CA ILE A 289 -9.35 19.10 -12.24
C ILE A 289 -9.20 20.61 -12.10
N THR A 290 -9.98 21.34 -12.90
CA THR A 290 -9.85 22.78 -13.07
C THR A 290 -10.47 23.58 -11.93
N GLY A 291 -11.48 23.02 -11.25
CA GLY A 291 -12.29 23.74 -10.27
C GLY A 291 -13.34 24.68 -10.90
N ASP A 292 -13.73 24.47 -12.16
CA ASP A 292 -14.72 25.33 -12.86
C ASP A 292 -16.14 25.24 -12.27
N ASP A 293 -16.39 24.28 -11.38
CA ASP A 293 -17.59 24.19 -10.55
C ASP A 293 -17.59 25.24 -9.41
N ASN A 294 -16.46 25.89 -9.17
CA ASN A 294 -16.29 26.95 -8.18
C ASN A 294 -16.27 28.35 -8.84
N PRO A 295 -16.67 29.42 -8.13
CA PRO A 295 -16.54 30.79 -8.64
C PRO A 295 -15.11 31.23 -8.92
N ILE A 296 -14.13 30.59 -8.28
CA ILE A 296 -12.70 30.76 -8.50
C ILE A 296 -12.16 29.37 -8.86
N ASN A 297 -11.66 29.21 -10.08
CA ASN A 297 -11.03 27.95 -10.52
C ASN A 297 -9.59 27.84 -9.95
N TYR A 298 -8.95 26.70 -10.12
CA TYR A 298 -7.62 26.39 -9.55
C TYR A 298 -6.49 26.58 -10.57
N VAL A 299 -6.83 26.59 -11.87
CA VAL A 299 -5.87 26.69 -12.97
C VAL A 299 -5.46 28.13 -13.27
N ALA A 300 -4.28 28.29 -13.87
CA ALA A 300 -3.74 29.59 -14.26
C ALA A 300 -4.43 30.12 -15.52
N GLU A 301 -4.64 31.44 -15.56
CA GLU A 301 -5.16 32.17 -16.72
C GLU A 301 -4.16 33.25 -17.15
N VAL A 302 -4.51 34.08 -18.13
CA VAL A 302 -3.60 35.13 -18.64
C VAL A 302 -3.21 36.16 -17.56
N GLN A 303 -4.05 36.39 -16.56
CA GLN A 303 -3.85 37.40 -15.50
C GLN A 303 -4.12 36.86 -14.09
N LYS A 304 -4.02 35.54 -13.92
CA LYS A 304 -4.32 34.85 -12.66
C LYS A 304 -3.39 33.64 -12.53
N GLY A 305 -2.79 33.46 -11.36
CA GLY A 305 -1.98 32.29 -11.08
C GLY A 305 -2.81 31.02 -10.89
N GLY A 306 -2.13 29.88 -10.88
CA GLY A 306 -2.72 28.57 -10.63
C GLY A 306 -1.92 27.43 -11.25
N ALA A 307 -2.53 26.27 -11.33
CA ALA A 307 -1.99 25.08 -11.99
C ALA A 307 -2.07 25.17 -13.53
N ALA A 308 -1.20 24.44 -14.23
CA ALA A 308 -1.33 24.23 -15.66
C ALA A 308 -2.58 23.38 -15.96
N ASP A 309 -3.35 23.82 -16.96
CA ASP A 309 -4.65 23.23 -17.31
C ASP A 309 -4.49 22.11 -18.35
N LEU A 310 -4.56 20.86 -17.93
CA LEU A 310 -4.50 19.70 -18.81
C LEU A 310 -5.72 19.60 -19.75
N THR A 311 -6.82 20.32 -19.46
CA THR A 311 -7.99 20.36 -20.33
C THR A 311 -7.72 21.18 -21.60
N ASP A 312 -6.81 22.16 -21.54
CA ASP A 312 -6.28 22.87 -22.71
C ASP A 312 -5.30 21.97 -23.47
N SER A 313 -5.86 21.22 -24.40
CA SER A 313 -5.12 20.26 -25.22
C SER A 313 -4.02 20.91 -26.05
N SER A 314 -4.19 22.16 -26.50
CA SER A 314 -3.21 22.84 -27.34
C SER A 314 -1.99 23.28 -26.53
N GLN A 315 -2.22 23.88 -25.37
CA GLN A 315 -1.12 24.31 -24.50
C GLN A 315 -0.40 23.13 -23.85
N ALA A 316 -1.14 22.08 -23.44
CA ALA A 316 -0.54 20.87 -22.90
C ALA A 316 0.37 20.17 -23.90
N VAL A 317 -0.07 20.00 -25.16
CA VAL A 317 0.77 19.42 -26.24
C VAL A 317 1.99 20.30 -26.50
N ALA A 318 1.82 21.62 -26.61
CA ALA A 318 2.94 22.53 -26.86
C ALA A 318 3.99 22.53 -25.72
N ALA A 319 3.55 22.40 -24.46
CA ALA A 319 4.45 22.27 -23.31
C ALA A 319 5.30 20.99 -23.38
N VAL A 320 4.67 19.87 -23.75
CA VAL A 320 5.36 18.58 -23.92
C VAL A 320 6.31 18.62 -25.12
N GLU A 321 5.90 19.17 -26.26
CA GLU A 321 6.78 19.39 -27.42
C GLU A 321 7.99 20.25 -27.06
N GLN A 322 7.78 21.31 -26.26
CA GLN A 322 8.86 22.17 -25.79
C GLN A 322 9.81 21.43 -24.84
N ALA A 323 9.31 20.53 -23.98
CA ALA A 323 10.15 19.68 -23.16
C ALA A 323 11.01 18.77 -24.04
N ILE A 324 10.40 18.09 -25.02
CA ILE A 324 11.08 17.21 -25.98
C ILE A 324 12.16 17.95 -26.77
N GLU A 325 11.88 19.17 -27.24
CA GLU A 325 12.86 19.95 -28.01
C GLU A 325 14.08 20.35 -27.17
N LYS A 326 13.90 20.54 -25.86
CA LYS A 326 14.89 21.14 -24.96
C LYS A 326 15.58 20.16 -24.02
N SER A 327 15.22 18.88 -24.05
CA SER A 327 15.78 17.86 -23.16
C SER A 327 16.14 16.56 -23.88
N ASP A 328 17.02 15.78 -23.27
CA ASP A 328 17.37 14.43 -23.72
C ASP A 328 16.31 13.41 -23.30
N PHE A 329 15.56 13.68 -22.22
CA PHE A 329 14.47 12.85 -21.72
C PHE A 329 13.30 13.73 -21.27
N ALA A 330 12.11 13.58 -21.87
CA ALA A 330 10.93 14.39 -21.59
C ALA A 330 9.86 13.60 -20.82
N ILE A 331 9.40 14.18 -19.70
CA ILE A 331 8.46 13.57 -18.76
C ILE A 331 7.24 14.48 -18.61
N ALA A 332 6.04 13.93 -18.77
CA ALA A 332 4.80 14.63 -18.44
C ALA A 332 4.04 13.92 -17.31
N GLN A 333 3.72 14.66 -16.25
CA GLN A 333 2.97 14.19 -15.08
C GLN A 333 1.57 14.80 -15.08
N LEU A 334 0.56 13.96 -15.19
CA LEU A 334 -0.84 14.34 -15.26
C LEU A 334 -1.46 14.17 -13.88
N HIS A 335 -2.33 15.09 -13.49
CA HIS A 335 -3.08 14.96 -12.25
C HIS A 335 -4.59 14.97 -12.55
N GLY A 336 -5.27 13.84 -12.34
CA GLY A 336 -6.71 13.75 -12.52
C GLY A 336 -7.23 12.33 -12.74
N GLY A 337 -8.55 12.21 -12.88
CA GLY A 337 -9.26 10.93 -12.92
C GLY A 337 -10.39 10.92 -11.90
N ASP A 338 -10.95 9.74 -11.66
CA ASP A 338 -11.90 9.53 -10.56
C ASP A 338 -11.10 9.00 -9.37
N GLU A 339 -11.28 9.61 -8.20
CA GLU A 339 -10.68 9.13 -6.95
C GLU A 339 -11.08 7.66 -6.69
N TYR A 340 -10.15 6.91 -6.11
CA TYR A 340 -10.33 5.52 -5.67
C TYR A 340 -10.62 4.52 -6.79
N SER A 341 -10.35 4.87 -8.05
CA SER A 341 -10.43 3.95 -9.19
C SER A 341 -9.13 3.18 -9.38
N TYR A 342 -9.24 1.88 -9.69
CA TYR A 342 -8.10 1.02 -10.01
C TYR A 342 -7.62 1.12 -11.47
N ALA A 343 -8.35 1.84 -12.32
CA ALA A 343 -7.97 2.09 -13.70
C ALA A 343 -8.25 3.55 -14.09
N PRO A 344 -7.50 4.11 -15.06
CA PRO A 344 -7.76 5.45 -15.55
C PRO A 344 -9.17 5.59 -16.09
N THR A 345 -9.78 6.74 -15.85
CA THR A 345 -11.05 7.08 -16.50
C THR A 345 -10.84 7.22 -17.99
N ARG A 346 -11.91 7.05 -18.78
CA ARG A 346 -11.87 7.27 -20.23
C ARG A 346 -11.30 8.66 -20.60
N TYR A 347 -11.58 9.67 -19.78
CA TYR A 347 -11.07 11.01 -19.98
C TYR A 347 -9.53 11.05 -19.86
N ILE A 348 -8.97 10.48 -18.78
CA ILE A 348 -7.52 10.43 -18.57
C ILE A 348 -6.83 9.55 -19.61
N THR A 349 -7.42 8.41 -19.99
CA THR A 349 -6.91 7.60 -21.11
C THR A 349 -6.80 8.42 -22.40
N ASN A 350 -7.79 9.28 -22.71
CA ASN A 350 -7.71 10.14 -23.88
C ASN A 350 -6.63 11.22 -23.76
N ARG A 351 -6.33 11.72 -22.56
CA ARG A 351 -5.21 12.65 -22.32
C ARG A 351 -3.86 11.98 -22.51
N PHE A 352 -3.70 10.75 -22.02
CA PHE A 352 -2.50 9.96 -22.31
C PHE A 352 -2.34 9.71 -23.82
N ASN A 353 -3.40 9.30 -24.51
CA ASN A 353 -3.36 9.12 -25.96
C ASN A 353 -2.92 10.39 -26.69
N LEU A 354 -3.55 11.53 -26.38
CA LEU A 354 -3.21 12.84 -26.96
C LEU A 354 -1.73 13.19 -26.77
N LEU A 355 -1.22 13.12 -25.53
CA LEU A 355 0.17 13.50 -25.26
C LEU A 355 1.17 12.49 -25.83
N SER A 356 0.81 11.21 -25.92
CA SER A 356 1.66 10.19 -26.54
C SER A 356 1.82 10.37 -28.06
N GLU A 357 0.95 11.14 -28.73
CA GLU A 357 1.09 11.44 -30.17
C GLU A 357 2.35 12.25 -30.49
N VAL A 358 2.80 13.09 -29.55
CA VAL A 358 4.06 13.83 -29.67
C VAL A 358 5.26 13.07 -29.10
N GLN A 359 5.06 11.84 -28.63
CA GLN A 359 6.09 10.88 -28.21
C GLN A 359 7.08 11.42 -27.15
N PRO A 360 6.59 11.88 -25.97
CA PRO A 360 7.48 12.08 -24.83
C PRO A 360 8.11 10.75 -24.40
N ASP A 361 9.13 10.79 -23.55
CA ASP A 361 9.85 9.60 -23.13
C ASP A 361 9.16 8.88 -21.94
N LEU A 362 8.33 9.59 -21.18
CA LEU A 362 7.56 9.04 -20.06
C LEU A 362 6.29 9.85 -19.79
N LEU A 363 5.18 9.14 -19.56
CA LEU A 363 3.93 9.71 -19.05
C LEU A 363 3.62 9.11 -17.67
N ILE A 364 3.12 9.92 -16.75
CA ILE A 364 2.78 9.52 -15.38
C ILE A 364 1.43 10.13 -15.01
N ALA A 365 0.57 9.43 -14.28
CA ALA A 365 -0.57 10.04 -13.62
C ALA A 365 -0.58 9.87 -12.10
N HIS A 366 -1.29 10.81 -11.48
CA HIS A 366 -1.53 11.02 -10.05
C HIS A 366 -3.02 11.39 -9.87
N HIS A 367 -3.50 11.51 -8.62
CA HIS A 367 -4.89 11.85 -8.19
C HIS A 367 -5.77 10.69 -7.70
N PRO A 368 -5.82 9.50 -8.33
CA PRO A 368 -6.76 8.46 -7.90
C PRO A 368 -6.52 7.94 -6.47
N HIS A 369 -5.39 8.29 -5.83
CA HIS A 369 -4.94 7.82 -4.52
C HIS A 369 -4.76 6.30 -4.39
N VAL A 370 -4.94 5.57 -5.49
CA VAL A 370 -4.85 4.11 -5.60
C VAL A 370 -3.87 3.80 -6.73
N ALA A 371 -2.96 2.85 -6.50
CA ALA A 371 -2.02 2.41 -7.52
C ALA A 371 -2.75 1.73 -8.70
N GLN A 372 -2.37 2.12 -9.92
CA GLN A 372 -2.92 1.61 -11.18
C GLN A 372 -1.80 1.00 -12.03
N GLY A 373 -2.18 0.21 -13.05
CA GLY A 373 -1.23 -0.53 -13.88
C GLY A 373 -0.30 0.34 -14.74
N PHE A 374 0.37 -0.32 -15.68
CA PHE A 374 1.31 0.31 -16.61
C PHE A 374 0.82 0.17 -18.05
N SER A 375 1.28 1.03 -18.96
CA SER A 375 0.94 0.90 -20.37
C SER A 375 2.09 1.33 -21.28
N LEU A 376 2.02 0.91 -22.54
CA LEU A 376 2.85 1.41 -23.62
C LEU A 376 1.94 2.04 -24.67
N LEU A 377 1.99 3.37 -24.82
CA LEU A 377 1.18 4.12 -25.79
C LEU A 377 2.09 4.81 -26.79
N ASN A 378 1.95 4.51 -28.09
CA ASN A 378 2.82 5.08 -29.13
C ASN A 378 4.33 4.95 -28.81
N ASN A 379 4.75 3.79 -28.29
CA ASN A 379 6.10 3.49 -27.78
C ASN A 379 6.56 4.32 -26.57
N THR A 380 5.66 5.07 -25.95
CA THR A 380 5.89 5.82 -24.71
C THR A 380 5.47 4.98 -23.50
N PRO A 381 6.37 4.67 -22.55
CA PRO A 381 6.01 4.12 -21.26
C PRO A 381 5.05 5.03 -20.49
N VAL A 382 4.05 4.43 -19.86
CA VAL A 382 3.04 5.14 -19.07
C VAL A 382 2.87 4.49 -17.71
N LEU A 383 3.01 5.27 -16.65
CA LEU A 383 2.64 4.90 -15.29
C LEU A 383 1.21 5.41 -15.06
N LEU A 384 0.20 4.53 -15.03
CA LEU A 384 -1.21 4.95 -15.11
C LEU A 384 -1.73 5.60 -13.83
N GLY A 385 -1.08 5.36 -12.69
CA GLY A 385 -1.43 5.92 -11.39
C GLY A 385 -0.52 5.36 -10.31
N LEU A 386 0.17 6.22 -9.54
CA LEU A 386 1.12 5.76 -8.52
C LEU A 386 0.49 5.55 -7.12
N GLY A 387 -0.74 6.03 -6.90
CA GLY A 387 -1.39 6.00 -5.59
C GLY A 387 -0.75 6.96 -4.60
N ASN A 388 -0.95 6.74 -3.30
CA ASN A 388 -0.36 7.58 -2.27
C ASN A 388 1.09 7.18 -1.94
N PHE A 389 1.95 8.17 -1.72
CA PHE A 389 3.30 7.98 -1.19
C PHE A 389 3.44 8.52 0.24
N VAL A 390 2.94 9.72 0.52
CA VAL A 390 2.80 10.23 1.90
C VAL A 390 1.43 10.89 1.96
N PHE A 391 0.42 10.22 2.50
CA PHE A 391 -0.95 10.74 2.47
C PHE A 391 -1.77 10.14 3.60
N GLU A 392 -2.82 10.83 4.01
CA GLU A 392 -3.51 10.58 5.28
C GLU A 392 -4.92 9.97 5.16
N GLN A 393 -5.18 9.24 4.08
CA GLN A 393 -6.51 8.72 3.80
C GLN A 393 -6.82 7.44 4.56
N ASN A 394 -8.00 7.40 5.18
CA ASN A 394 -8.47 6.26 5.95
C ASN A 394 -9.31 5.27 5.12
N ARG A 395 -8.81 4.90 3.92
CA ARG A 395 -9.42 3.91 3.03
C ARG A 395 -8.42 2.81 2.74
N ILE A 396 -8.89 1.56 2.71
CA ILE A 396 -7.97 0.42 2.59
C ILE A 396 -7.21 0.42 1.26
N GLU A 397 -7.88 0.77 0.17
CA GLU A 397 -7.30 0.84 -1.17
C GLU A 397 -6.25 1.94 -1.31
N THR A 398 -6.31 2.98 -0.46
CA THR A 398 -5.37 4.12 -0.50
C THR A 398 -4.14 3.90 0.35
N LEU A 399 -4.07 2.79 1.11
CA LEU A 399 -2.89 2.44 1.90
C LEU A 399 -1.80 1.77 1.05
N LEU A 400 -2.12 1.35 -0.17
CA LEU A 400 -1.18 0.70 -1.08
C LEU A 400 -0.88 1.61 -2.29
N GLY A 401 0.32 2.18 -2.28
CA GLY A 401 0.92 2.92 -3.40
C GLY A 401 1.98 2.10 -4.12
N VAL A 402 2.50 2.66 -5.22
CA VAL A 402 3.63 2.10 -5.95
C VAL A 402 4.66 3.19 -6.24
N ALA A 403 5.92 2.89 -5.94
CA ALA A 403 7.06 3.69 -6.38
C ALA A 403 7.75 3.01 -7.55
N VAL A 404 8.24 3.78 -8.53
CA VAL A 404 8.86 3.25 -9.75
C VAL A 404 10.24 3.84 -9.93
N THR A 405 11.24 2.98 -10.11
CA THR A 405 12.58 3.38 -10.57
C THR A 405 12.73 3.07 -12.04
N LEU A 406 13.25 4.01 -12.83
CA LEU A 406 13.58 3.81 -14.25
C LEU A 406 15.08 4.01 -14.45
N GLU A 407 15.72 3.10 -15.18
CA GLU A 407 17.01 3.38 -15.78
C GLU A 407 16.81 3.93 -17.19
N VAL A 408 17.43 5.06 -17.47
CA VAL A 408 17.33 5.75 -18.75
C VAL A 408 18.71 6.08 -19.30
N SER A 409 18.93 5.82 -20.58
CA SER A 409 20.15 6.17 -21.32
C SER A 409 19.76 6.94 -22.59
N PRO A 410 20.41 8.07 -22.89
CA PRO A 410 20.07 8.89 -24.05
C PRO A 410 20.50 8.21 -25.37
N GLN A 411 21.45 7.26 -25.30
CA GLN A 411 21.93 6.52 -26.47
C GLN A 411 21.20 5.20 -26.69
N ALA A 412 20.40 4.73 -25.72
CA ALA A 412 19.63 3.51 -25.84
C ALA A 412 18.37 3.69 -26.71
N GLN A 413 17.92 2.61 -27.32
CA GLN A 413 16.67 2.54 -28.06
C GLN A 413 15.96 1.23 -27.69
N PRO A 414 14.88 1.28 -26.89
CA PRO A 414 14.27 2.47 -26.26
C PRO A 414 15.17 3.13 -25.20
N LYS A 415 14.93 4.42 -24.87
CA LYS A 415 15.73 5.16 -23.88
C LYS A 415 15.60 4.58 -22.47
N THR A 416 14.41 4.10 -22.12
CA THR A 416 14.17 3.36 -20.88
C THR A 416 14.71 1.95 -21.04
N THR A 417 15.84 1.65 -20.40
CA THR A 417 16.52 0.35 -20.46
C THR A 417 16.01 -0.62 -19.40
N ARG A 418 15.41 -0.09 -18.33
CA ARG A 418 14.81 -0.87 -17.24
C ARG A 418 13.80 -0.06 -16.46
N ALA A 419 12.80 -0.74 -15.90
CA ALA A 419 11.94 -0.19 -14.87
C ALA A 419 11.66 -1.24 -13.77
N ARG A 420 11.51 -0.77 -12.53
CA ARG A 420 11.08 -1.59 -11.38
C ARG A 420 9.99 -0.89 -10.59
N ALA A 421 8.98 -1.63 -10.16
CA ALA A 421 7.94 -1.18 -9.24
C ALA A 421 8.20 -1.71 -7.82
N TYR A 422 7.96 -0.89 -6.81
CA TYR A 422 8.03 -1.24 -5.40
C TYR A 422 6.70 -0.93 -4.73
N ALA A 423 6.15 -1.90 -4.01
CA ALA A 423 4.95 -1.69 -3.21
C ALA A 423 5.29 -0.76 -2.03
N ILE A 424 4.45 0.25 -1.83
CA ILE A 424 4.51 1.16 -0.70
C ILE A 424 3.27 0.94 0.15
N TYR A 425 3.45 0.58 1.41
CA TYR A 425 2.37 0.46 2.37
C TYR A 425 2.39 1.65 3.32
N LEU A 426 1.25 2.34 3.43
CA LEU A 426 1.05 3.41 4.40
C LEU A 426 0.50 2.82 5.69
N GLU A 427 1.40 2.39 6.57
CA GLU A 427 0.99 1.99 7.91
C GLU A 427 0.91 3.22 8.82
N ASP A 428 -0.29 3.52 9.30
CA ASP A 428 -0.57 4.71 10.10
C ASP A 428 0.01 5.99 9.46
N TYR A 429 -0.17 6.07 8.15
CA TYR A 429 0.27 7.16 7.27
C TYR A 429 1.80 7.27 7.10
N GLN A 430 2.58 6.30 7.58
CA GLN A 430 4.02 6.24 7.34
C GLN A 430 4.30 5.28 6.17
N PRO A 431 4.97 5.74 5.10
CA PRO A 431 5.35 4.87 4.01
C PRO A 431 6.44 3.88 4.42
N LYS A 432 6.16 2.61 4.16
CA LYS A 432 7.06 1.49 4.41
C LYS A 432 7.19 0.63 3.15
N LEU A 433 8.38 0.06 2.96
CA LEU A 433 8.59 -1.02 1.99
C LEU A 433 7.97 -2.30 2.54
N VAL A 434 7.41 -3.13 1.67
CA VAL A 434 6.82 -4.42 2.07
C VAL A 434 7.45 -5.59 1.32
N THR A 435 7.27 -6.79 1.85
CA THR A 435 7.70 -8.06 1.25
C THR A 435 6.58 -9.09 1.32
N GLY A 436 6.79 -10.26 0.71
CA GLY A 436 5.90 -11.40 0.83
C GLY A 436 4.56 -11.19 0.11
N PHE A 437 3.47 -11.70 0.71
CA PHE A 437 2.16 -11.75 0.07
C PHE A 437 1.66 -10.37 -0.32
N LEU A 438 1.76 -9.37 0.56
CA LEU A 438 1.25 -8.03 0.28
C LEU A 438 1.95 -7.36 -0.91
N SER A 439 3.28 -7.51 -1.01
CA SER A 439 4.05 -7.05 -2.17
C SER A 439 3.60 -7.77 -3.44
N ASP A 440 3.59 -9.10 -3.44
CA ASP A 440 3.25 -9.89 -4.61
C ASP A 440 1.79 -9.70 -5.05
N TYR A 441 0.87 -9.56 -4.11
CA TYR A 441 -0.53 -9.22 -4.36
C TYR A 441 -0.64 -7.92 -5.15
N LEU A 442 0.01 -6.85 -4.68
CA LEU A 442 -0.04 -5.57 -5.38
C LEU A 442 0.59 -5.70 -6.77
N MET A 443 1.75 -6.36 -6.91
CA MET A 443 2.41 -6.51 -8.22
C MET A 443 1.56 -7.32 -9.22
N ARG A 444 0.94 -8.43 -8.78
CA ARG A 444 0.01 -9.21 -9.61
C ARG A 444 -1.19 -8.37 -10.05
N ARG A 445 -1.72 -7.56 -9.13
CA ARG A 445 -2.85 -6.66 -9.40
C ARG A 445 -2.50 -5.54 -10.37
N LEU A 446 -1.34 -4.91 -10.22
CA LEU A 446 -0.85 -3.92 -11.18
C LEU A 446 -0.61 -4.55 -12.55
N GLY A 447 -0.10 -5.79 -12.60
CA GLY A 447 0.02 -6.55 -13.83
C GLY A 447 -1.33 -6.81 -14.50
N GLU A 448 -2.35 -7.18 -13.74
CA GLU A 448 -3.73 -7.37 -14.23
C GLU A 448 -4.32 -6.08 -14.84
N PHE A 449 -3.97 -4.93 -14.28
CA PHE A 449 -4.46 -3.63 -14.72
C PHE A 449 -3.55 -2.98 -15.76
N SER A 450 -2.45 -3.63 -16.12
CA SER A 450 -1.53 -3.15 -17.15
C SER A 450 -2.07 -3.44 -18.55
N GLN A 451 -1.71 -2.60 -19.51
CA GLN A 451 -2.20 -2.62 -20.88
C GLN A 451 -1.06 -2.47 -21.87
N GLY A 452 -1.34 -2.57 -23.18
CA GLY A 452 -0.33 -2.31 -24.22
C GLY A 452 0.79 -3.36 -24.31
N GLY A 453 0.57 -4.57 -23.77
CA GLY A 453 1.57 -5.66 -23.80
C GLY A 453 2.66 -5.55 -22.72
N VAL A 454 2.51 -4.64 -21.76
CA VAL A 454 3.43 -4.47 -20.64
C VAL A 454 3.35 -5.66 -19.69
N SER A 455 4.50 -6.17 -19.25
CA SER A 455 4.59 -7.25 -18.26
C SER A 455 5.07 -6.72 -16.92
N VAL A 456 4.37 -7.08 -15.85
CA VAL A 456 4.78 -6.82 -14.46
C VAL A 456 5.19 -8.14 -13.85
N VAL A 457 6.47 -8.28 -13.54
CA VAL A 457 7.09 -9.54 -13.15
C VAL A 457 7.50 -9.49 -11.67
N PRO A 458 6.72 -10.08 -10.75
CA PRO A 458 7.04 -10.04 -9.32
C PRO A 458 8.38 -10.69 -8.98
N ARG A 459 9.10 -10.04 -8.06
CA ARG A 459 10.41 -10.39 -7.51
C ARG A 459 10.37 -10.17 -5.98
N GLN A 460 11.50 -10.35 -5.29
CA GLN A 460 11.58 -10.19 -3.83
C GLN A 460 11.40 -8.72 -3.41
N GLY A 461 10.17 -8.33 -3.05
CA GLY A 461 9.83 -6.98 -2.58
C GLY A 461 9.73 -5.92 -3.69
N TYR A 462 9.75 -6.31 -4.96
CA TYR A 462 9.60 -5.44 -6.11
C TYR A 462 9.07 -6.21 -7.33
N ALA A 463 8.79 -5.55 -8.45
CA ALA A 463 8.58 -6.19 -9.75
C ALA A 463 9.45 -5.56 -10.83
N ASP A 464 9.98 -6.35 -11.74
CA ASP A 464 10.52 -5.81 -13.00
C ASP A 464 9.34 -5.44 -13.91
N ILE A 465 9.40 -4.27 -14.55
CA ILE A 465 8.40 -3.84 -15.54
C ILE A 465 9.05 -3.91 -16.92
N ASP A 466 8.53 -4.77 -17.79
CA ASP A 466 8.91 -4.79 -19.19
C ASP A 466 7.85 -4.08 -20.02
N PHE A 467 8.15 -2.85 -20.43
CA PHE A 467 7.25 -2.04 -21.25
C PHE A 467 7.17 -2.51 -22.70
N TYR A 468 8.18 -3.22 -23.20
CA TYR A 468 8.39 -3.40 -24.63
C TYR A 468 8.24 -4.86 -25.07
N ASN A 469 8.23 -5.81 -24.13
CA ASN A 469 8.02 -7.22 -24.41
C ASN A 469 6.97 -7.82 -23.49
N SER A 470 6.18 -8.74 -24.04
CA SER A 470 5.32 -9.61 -23.25
C SER A 470 6.13 -10.81 -22.73
N VAL A 471 6.04 -11.06 -21.42
CA VAL A 471 6.62 -12.22 -20.75
C VAL A 471 5.55 -13.28 -20.64
N ALA A 472 5.78 -14.45 -21.25
CA ALA A 472 4.82 -15.54 -21.20
C ALA A 472 4.84 -16.21 -19.81
N PRO A 473 3.67 -16.59 -19.26
CA PRO A 473 3.62 -17.39 -18.05
C PRO A 473 4.32 -18.73 -18.23
N LYS A 474 5.09 -19.11 -17.21
CA LYS A 474 5.77 -20.40 -17.15
C LYS A 474 5.16 -21.25 -16.04
N PRO A 475 4.65 -22.46 -16.37
CA PRO A 475 4.12 -23.37 -15.37
C PRO A 475 5.15 -23.60 -14.26
N SER A 476 4.71 -23.41 -13.03
CA SER A 476 5.52 -23.50 -11.82
C SER A 476 5.08 -24.66 -10.94
N GLU A 477 3.77 -24.79 -10.71
CA GLU A 477 3.20 -25.78 -9.80
C GLU A 477 1.88 -26.34 -10.35
N THR A 478 1.51 -27.54 -9.90
CA THR A 478 0.21 -28.14 -10.20
C THR A 478 -0.36 -28.80 -8.96
N ALA A 479 -1.62 -28.50 -8.65
CA ALA A 479 -2.37 -29.13 -7.58
C ALA A 479 -3.53 -29.95 -8.14
N GLN A 480 -3.91 -31.01 -7.42
CA GLN A 480 -5.13 -31.77 -7.70
C GLN A 480 -6.02 -31.78 -6.47
N ILE A 481 -7.29 -31.46 -6.69
CA ILE A 481 -8.32 -31.49 -5.65
C ILE A 481 -9.51 -32.32 -6.13
N THR A 482 -10.04 -33.16 -5.26
CA THR A 482 -11.27 -33.92 -5.51
C THR A 482 -12.39 -33.32 -4.68
N LEU A 483 -13.50 -33.00 -5.34
CA LEU A 483 -14.64 -32.31 -4.76
C LEU A 483 -15.89 -33.18 -4.93
N GLU A 484 -16.61 -33.35 -3.83
CA GLU A 484 -17.93 -33.99 -3.81
C GLU A 484 -19.01 -33.12 -4.50
N PRO A 485 -20.21 -33.67 -4.81
CA PRO A 485 -21.33 -32.87 -5.29
C PRO A 485 -21.64 -31.71 -4.32
N GLY A 486 -21.69 -30.47 -4.82
CA GLY A 486 -21.95 -29.29 -4.00
C GLY A 486 -21.34 -28.01 -4.54
N LEU A 487 -21.38 -26.98 -3.70
CA LEU A 487 -20.70 -25.70 -3.88
C LEU A 487 -19.49 -25.67 -2.95
N HIS A 488 -18.33 -25.34 -3.50
CA HIS A 488 -17.05 -25.31 -2.78
C HIS A 488 -16.33 -24.00 -3.03
N THR A 489 -15.67 -23.50 -1.99
CA THR A 489 -14.72 -22.39 -2.07
C THR A 489 -13.33 -22.96 -1.86
N VAL A 490 -12.42 -22.68 -2.80
CA VAL A 490 -11.02 -23.13 -2.77
C VAL A 490 -10.15 -21.90 -2.60
N ASP A 491 -9.37 -21.86 -1.51
CA ASP A 491 -8.33 -20.88 -1.30
C ASP A 491 -7.09 -21.27 -2.10
N LEU A 492 -6.77 -20.52 -3.16
CA LEU A 492 -5.68 -20.86 -4.05
C LEU A 492 -4.30 -20.60 -3.41
N ARG A 493 -4.24 -19.76 -2.37
CA ARG A 493 -3.01 -19.39 -1.67
C ARG A 493 -2.38 -20.57 -0.95
N GLU A 494 -3.16 -21.60 -0.61
CA GLU A 494 -2.66 -22.82 0.03
C GLU A 494 -1.82 -23.72 -0.88
N PHE A 495 -1.89 -23.51 -2.20
CA PHE A 495 -1.25 -24.40 -3.18
C PHE A 495 0.02 -23.84 -3.80
N VAL A 496 0.25 -22.53 -3.69
CA VAL A 496 1.30 -21.86 -4.46
C VAL A 496 1.96 -20.69 -3.72
N PRO A 497 3.21 -20.34 -4.07
CA PRO A 497 3.81 -19.11 -3.57
C PRO A 497 3.02 -17.88 -4.05
N SER A 498 3.06 -16.81 -3.26
CA SER A 498 2.30 -15.57 -3.45
C SER A 498 2.48 -14.88 -4.81
N LYS A 499 3.64 -15.05 -5.46
CA LYS A 499 3.95 -14.51 -6.79
C LYS A 499 3.31 -15.29 -7.95
N ALA A 500 2.88 -16.52 -7.72
CA ALA A 500 2.26 -17.35 -8.75
C ALA A 500 0.77 -17.03 -8.89
N PHE A 501 0.18 -17.41 -10.03
CA PHE A 501 -1.24 -17.23 -10.30
C PHE A 501 -1.78 -18.40 -11.12
N LEU A 502 -3.09 -18.63 -11.02
CA LEU A 502 -3.76 -19.75 -11.66
C LEU A 502 -3.84 -19.51 -13.18
N THR A 503 -3.17 -20.33 -13.98
CA THR A 503 -3.19 -20.21 -15.44
C THR A 503 -4.10 -21.20 -16.11
N LYS A 504 -4.46 -22.31 -15.44
CA LYS A 504 -5.35 -23.31 -16.04
C LYS A 504 -6.07 -24.14 -14.99
N VAL A 505 -7.33 -24.43 -15.28
CA VAL A 505 -8.14 -25.42 -14.55
C VAL A 505 -8.61 -26.46 -15.54
N SER A 506 -8.42 -27.74 -15.24
CA SER A 506 -8.99 -28.85 -16.01
C SER A 506 -9.85 -29.71 -15.09
N SER A 507 -11.07 -30.03 -15.50
CA SER A 507 -12.00 -30.84 -14.69
C SER A 507 -12.26 -32.21 -15.32
N SER A 508 -12.34 -33.24 -14.49
CA SER A 508 -12.76 -34.59 -14.90
C SER A 508 -14.25 -34.68 -15.27
N GLY A 509 -15.04 -33.65 -14.95
CA GLY A 509 -16.49 -33.61 -15.21
C GLY A 509 -17.02 -32.18 -15.41
N SER A 510 -18.34 -32.06 -15.57
CA SER A 510 -19.00 -30.77 -15.75
C SER A 510 -18.97 -29.96 -14.44
N VAL A 511 -18.49 -28.72 -14.51
CA VAL A 511 -18.40 -27.80 -13.37
C VAL A 511 -18.76 -26.38 -13.81
N THR A 512 -19.21 -25.56 -12.86
CA THR A 512 -19.26 -24.10 -13.00
C THR A 512 -18.16 -23.51 -12.11
N LEU A 513 -17.35 -22.62 -12.67
CA LEU A 513 -16.22 -21.98 -11.98
C LEU A 513 -16.43 -20.47 -11.87
N LYS A 514 -16.02 -19.88 -10.76
CA LYS A 514 -15.81 -18.42 -10.62
C LYS A 514 -14.47 -18.16 -9.97
N LEU A 515 -13.77 -17.12 -10.39
CA LEU A 515 -12.61 -16.60 -9.65
C LEU A 515 -13.05 -15.50 -8.69
N GLY A 516 -12.35 -15.40 -7.57
CA GLY A 516 -12.63 -14.44 -6.51
C GLY A 516 -11.39 -13.69 -6.05
N ARG A 517 -11.59 -12.48 -5.55
CA ARG A 517 -10.56 -11.63 -4.96
C ARG A 517 -10.89 -11.34 -3.51
N ASP A 518 -9.90 -11.44 -2.63
CA ASP A 518 -10.02 -10.90 -1.28
C ASP A 518 -9.96 -9.36 -1.31
N LEU A 519 -10.97 -8.73 -0.72
CA LEU A 519 -11.07 -7.28 -0.59
C LEU A 519 -10.52 -6.76 0.75
N MET A 520 -10.22 -7.65 1.70
CA MET A 520 -9.80 -7.28 3.05
C MET A 520 -8.29 -7.23 3.25
N LEU A 521 -7.51 -8.10 2.57
CA LEU A 521 -6.04 -8.11 2.46
C LEU A 521 -5.21 -8.28 3.74
N PHE A 522 -5.78 -7.99 4.91
CA PHE A 522 -5.11 -8.03 6.22
C PHE A 522 -5.81 -9.00 7.17
N GLY A 523 -6.38 -10.06 6.61
CA GLY A 523 -7.08 -11.11 7.37
C GLY A 523 -6.20 -12.29 7.79
N ASP A 524 -5.01 -12.38 7.22
CA ASP A 524 -3.93 -13.30 7.65
C ASP A 524 -3.18 -12.77 8.87
N PHE A 525 -3.47 -11.54 9.30
CA PHE A 525 -2.85 -10.88 10.44
C PHE A 525 -1.33 -10.73 10.33
N GLU A 526 -0.72 -10.93 9.16
CA GLU A 526 0.73 -10.90 9.02
C GLU A 526 1.29 -9.49 8.97
N ASP A 527 2.53 -9.36 9.48
CA ASP A 527 3.32 -8.14 9.44
C ASP A 527 4.28 -8.18 8.25
N TRP A 528 3.90 -7.42 7.21
CA TRP A 528 4.54 -7.43 5.90
C TRP A 528 5.58 -6.32 5.72
N ASP A 529 5.61 -5.35 6.62
CA ASP A 529 6.33 -4.11 6.40
C ASP A 529 7.72 -4.11 7.02
N ASN A 530 8.58 -3.23 6.50
CA ASN A 530 9.97 -3.13 6.90
C ASN A 530 10.14 -1.97 7.87
N ASP A 531 9.91 -2.27 9.15
CA ASP A 531 10.17 -1.36 10.25
C ASP A 531 10.88 -2.04 11.45
N ASP A 532 10.89 -1.37 12.61
CA ASP A 532 11.50 -1.86 13.85
C ASP A 532 10.51 -2.45 14.86
N THR A 533 9.21 -2.47 14.52
CA THR A 533 8.17 -3.11 15.30
C THR A 533 7.90 -4.50 14.70
N PHE A 534 7.34 -5.41 15.49
CA PHE A 534 7.08 -6.76 15.02
C PHE A 534 5.71 -7.21 15.46
N GLY A 535 5.01 -7.90 14.56
CA GLY A 535 3.74 -8.54 14.87
C GLY A 535 2.60 -7.53 14.96
N GLU A 536 2.74 -6.39 14.30
CA GLU A 536 1.69 -5.37 14.26
C GLU A 536 0.48 -5.86 13.45
N VAL A 537 -0.72 -5.57 13.97
CA VAL A 537 -1.99 -5.89 13.29
C VAL A 537 -2.83 -4.62 13.24
N SER A 538 -2.29 -3.61 12.59
CA SER A 538 -2.76 -2.23 12.69
C SER A 538 -4.16 -2.02 12.09
N ARG A 539 -4.66 -2.97 11.28
CA ARG A 539 -5.97 -2.90 10.60
C ARG A 539 -7.14 -3.48 11.40
N TRP A 540 -6.85 -4.20 12.48
CA TRP A 540 -7.86 -4.70 13.41
C TRP A 540 -7.79 -3.92 14.73
N GLU A 541 -8.92 -3.81 15.42
CA GLU A 541 -8.96 -3.22 16.77
C GLU A 541 -8.52 -4.27 17.80
N ASN A 542 -7.37 -4.01 18.42
CA ASN A 542 -6.68 -4.89 19.35
C ASN A 542 -6.11 -4.09 20.55
N ASP A 543 -6.74 -2.98 20.92
CA ASP A 543 -6.33 -2.13 22.05
C ASP A 543 -6.72 -2.72 23.42
N SER A 544 -7.54 -3.77 23.42
CA SER A 544 -7.86 -4.56 24.61
C SER A 544 -6.77 -5.59 24.89
N GLU A 545 -6.38 -5.74 26.16
CA GLU A 545 -5.51 -6.83 26.64
C GLU A 545 -6.03 -8.26 26.37
N ASN A 546 -7.29 -8.37 25.94
CA ASN A 546 -7.96 -9.62 25.61
C ASN A 546 -7.98 -9.92 24.10
N ILE A 547 -7.50 -9.00 23.25
CA ILE A 547 -7.35 -9.19 21.80
C ILE A 547 -5.87 -8.98 21.49
N THR A 548 -5.16 -10.02 21.11
CA THR A 548 -3.70 -9.94 20.93
C THR A 548 -3.27 -10.71 19.69
N PRO A 549 -2.44 -10.12 18.81
CA PRO A 549 -1.71 -10.89 17.80
C PRO A 549 -0.92 -11.99 18.50
N CYS A 550 -1.07 -13.24 18.07
CA CYS A 550 -0.50 -14.37 18.79
C CYS A 550 0.27 -15.32 17.88
N LEU A 551 1.53 -15.54 18.23
CA LEU A 551 2.46 -16.46 17.56
C LEU A 551 2.05 -17.92 17.76
N THR A 552 1.52 -18.23 18.93
CA THR A 552 1.01 -19.57 19.27
C THR A 552 -0.31 -19.91 18.55
N GLY A 553 -0.94 -18.90 17.95
CA GLY A 553 -2.23 -19.00 17.27
C GLY A 553 -2.17 -18.97 15.75
N ALA A 554 -0.99 -19.00 15.13
CA ALA A 554 -0.91 -19.10 13.67
C ALA A 554 -1.44 -20.46 13.19
N ARG A 555 -2.35 -20.45 12.22
CA ARG A 555 -2.69 -21.60 11.36
C ARG A 555 -1.69 -21.69 10.23
N ASN A 556 -1.46 -20.56 9.57
CA ASN A 556 -0.50 -20.37 8.50
C ASN A 556 0.31 -19.11 8.80
N GLY A 557 1.47 -18.95 8.17
CA GLY A 557 2.33 -17.78 8.46
C GLY A 557 2.94 -17.79 9.87
N LYS A 558 3.08 -16.61 10.45
CA LYS A 558 3.75 -16.36 11.72
C LYS A 558 2.79 -16.06 12.86
N GLN A 559 1.64 -15.45 12.60
CA GLN A 559 0.73 -15.05 13.67
C GLN A 559 -0.73 -15.15 13.27
N GLY A 560 -1.57 -15.50 14.25
CA GLY A 560 -3.01 -15.34 14.15
C GLY A 560 -3.49 -14.24 15.10
N MET A 561 -4.79 -14.19 15.32
CA MET A 561 -5.40 -13.26 16.27
C MET A 561 -6.09 -14.02 17.39
N CYS A 562 -5.65 -13.79 18.63
CA CYS A 562 -6.19 -14.43 19.82
C CYS A 562 -7.18 -13.52 20.55
N MET A 563 -8.32 -14.11 20.93
CA MET A 563 -9.37 -13.50 21.72
C MET A 563 -9.53 -14.31 23.02
N VAL A 564 -9.21 -13.71 24.16
CA VAL A 564 -9.19 -14.38 25.46
C VAL A 564 -10.34 -13.89 26.34
N ARG A 565 -11.01 -14.83 27.02
CA ARG A 565 -12.20 -14.56 27.84
C ARG A 565 -12.25 -15.43 29.08
N THR A 566 -12.91 -14.96 30.12
CA THR A 566 -13.20 -15.75 31.32
C THR A 566 -14.69 -15.87 31.56
N GLN A 567 -15.09 -16.88 32.35
CA GLN A 567 -16.48 -17.06 32.80
C GLN A 567 -17.04 -15.86 33.59
N PHE A 568 -16.18 -14.95 34.08
CA PHE A 568 -16.59 -13.79 34.87
C PHE A 568 -16.93 -12.58 34.01
N ASP A 569 -16.53 -12.59 32.74
CA ASP A 569 -16.93 -11.56 31.81
C ASP A 569 -18.44 -11.60 31.52
N ASN A 570 -19.06 -10.44 31.32
CA ASN A 570 -20.51 -10.31 31.21
C ASN A 570 -21.02 -9.78 29.86
N ARG A 571 -20.13 -9.50 28.90
CA ARG A 571 -20.45 -9.01 27.54
C ARG A 571 -19.48 -9.59 26.52
N PRO A 572 -19.87 -9.91 25.29
CA PRO A 572 -18.94 -10.40 24.27
C PRO A 572 -17.77 -9.44 24.06
N LEU A 573 -16.58 -9.98 23.84
CA LEU A 573 -15.44 -9.23 23.33
C LEU A 573 -15.63 -9.02 21.84
N ARG A 574 -15.47 -7.79 21.36
CA ARG A 574 -15.76 -7.39 20.00
C ARG A 574 -14.49 -6.89 19.33
N MET A 575 -14.13 -7.49 18.19
CA MET A 575 -12.96 -7.15 17.40
C MET A 575 -13.40 -6.68 16.01
N PRO A 576 -13.60 -5.37 15.82
CA PRO A 576 -13.88 -4.81 14.50
C PRO A 576 -12.64 -4.77 13.59
N PHE A 577 -12.89 -4.95 12.29
CA PHE A 577 -11.97 -4.48 11.27
C PHE A 577 -12.12 -2.95 11.18
N LYS A 578 -11.01 -2.21 11.29
CA LYS A 578 -11.03 -0.74 11.45
C LYS A 578 -11.55 0.00 10.20
N HIS A 579 -11.43 -0.62 9.02
CA HIS A 579 -11.78 0.01 7.75
C HIS A 579 -13.11 -0.49 7.18
N THR A 580 -13.82 0.38 6.47
CA THR A 580 -14.94 -0.02 5.62
C THR A 580 -14.39 -0.70 4.36
N ILE A 581 -14.79 -1.95 4.10
CA ILE A 581 -14.39 -2.69 2.90
C ILE A 581 -15.33 -2.32 1.76
N ARG A 582 -14.81 -1.63 0.75
CA ARG A 582 -15.59 -1.17 -0.42
C ARG A 582 -15.61 -2.24 -1.49
N THR A 583 -16.77 -2.41 -2.11
CA THR A 583 -16.87 -3.27 -3.30
C THR A 583 -16.60 -2.46 -4.56
N MET A 584 -15.65 -2.95 -5.36
CA MET A 584 -15.12 -2.27 -6.53
C MET A 584 -15.01 -3.26 -7.71
N PRO A 585 -14.83 -2.77 -8.96
CA PRO A 585 -14.61 -3.65 -10.11
C PRO A 585 -13.46 -4.61 -9.86
N ILE A 586 -13.76 -5.90 -10.03
CA ILE A 586 -12.75 -6.95 -9.88
C ILE A 586 -11.76 -6.82 -11.04
N THR A 587 -12.24 -6.59 -12.26
CA THR A 587 -11.40 -6.36 -13.45
C THR A 587 -11.66 -4.98 -14.10
N PRO A 588 -10.68 -4.39 -14.81
CA PRO A 588 -10.87 -3.11 -15.51
C PRO A 588 -11.93 -3.17 -16.61
N SER A 589 -12.16 -4.37 -17.18
CA SER A 589 -13.13 -4.60 -18.25
C SER A 589 -14.56 -4.77 -17.78
N GLU A 590 -14.79 -5.07 -16.50
CA GLU A 590 -16.13 -5.30 -15.96
C GLU A 590 -16.79 -3.97 -15.57
N THR A 591 -17.36 -3.27 -16.55
CA THR A 591 -18.12 -2.03 -16.30
C THR A 591 -19.56 -2.28 -15.81
N THR A 592 -19.85 -3.40 -15.15
CA THR A 592 -21.25 -3.83 -14.92
C THR A 592 -21.70 -3.77 -13.47
N ILE A 593 -22.87 -3.16 -13.27
CA ILE A 593 -23.62 -3.05 -12.00
C ILE A 593 -23.74 -4.39 -11.25
N GLU A 594 -23.75 -5.54 -11.93
CA GLU A 594 -24.00 -6.83 -11.28
C GLU A 594 -22.75 -7.55 -10.72
N ALA A 595 -21.54 -7.12 -11.06
CA ALA A 595 -20.31 -7.84 -10.72
C ALA A 595 -19.87 -7.68 -9.24
N TYR A 596 -20.61 -6.93 -8.43
CA TYR A 596 -20.21 -6.53 -7.08
C TYR A 596 -20.99 -7.23 -5.96
N HIS A 597 -22.05 -7.96 -6.30
CA HIS A 597 -23.04 -8.36 -5.29
C HIS A 597 -22.78 -9.72 -4.69
N ASP A 598 -22.06 -10.63 -5.35
CA ASP A 598 -21.84 -12.00 -4.86
C ASP A 598 -20.59 -12.03 -3.98
N MET A 599 -20.78 -12.25 -2.67
CA MET A 599 -19.75 -12.14 -1.66
C MET A 599 -19.66 -13.39 -0.78
N THR A 600 -18.46 -13.68 -0.27
CA THR A 600 -18.26 -14.72 0.75
C THR A 600 -17.30 -14.24 1.82
N LEU A 601 -17.71 -14.34 3.08
CA LEU A 601 -16.82 -14.27 4.22
C LEU A 601 -16.28 -15.67 4.51
N ILE A 602 -14.96 -15.82 4.56
CA ILE A 602 -14.29 -17.08 4.89
C ILE A 602 -13.23 -16.79 5.96
N GLY A 603 -12.91 -17.81 6.74
CA GLY A 603 -11.77 -17.78 7.62
C GLY A 603 -11.60 -19.10 8.34
N TYR A 604 -10.61 -19.14 9.21
CA TYR A 604 -10.37 -20.30 10.05
C TYR A 604 -10.41 -19.89 11.52
N ASN A 605 -10.92 -20.80 12.34
CA ASN A 605 -10.94 -20.59 13.77
C ASN A 605 -10.60 -21.86 14.55
N LYS A 606 -10.04 -21.66 15.74
CA LYS A 606 -9.72 -22.68 16.72
C LYS A 606 -10.20 -22.24 18.09
N GLY A 607 -10.80 -23.16 18.84
CA GLY A 607 -11.39 -22.88 20.15
C GLY A 607 -10.76 -23.74 21.24
N LEU A 608 -10.24 -23.09 22.27
CA LEU A 608 -9.78 -23.70 23.51
C LEU A 608 -10.78 -23.31 24.60
N ASN A 609 -11.72 -24.21 24.92
CA ASN A 609 -12.88 -23.91 25.78
C ASN A 609 -13.59 -22.60 25.37
N ALA A 610 -13.63 -22.30 24.07
CA ALA A 610 -14.13 -21.03 23.56
C ALA A 610 -15.62 -20.84 23.86
N GLY A 611 -16.05 -19.61 24.18
CA GLY A 611 -17.45 -19.24 23.99
C GLY A 611 -17.85 -19.25 22.51
N ALA A 612 -19.10 -18.91 22.23
CA ALA A 612 -19.57 -18.77 20.86
C ALA A 612 -18.80 -17.67 20.12
N LEU A 613 -18.46 -17.95 18.86
CA LEU A 613 -17.96 -16.98 17.91
C LEU A 613 -19.08 -16.56 16.96
N ASP A 614 -19.33 -15.26 16.91
CA ASP A 614 -20.26 -14.63 15.98
C ASP A 614 -19.52 -13.61 15.09
N ALA A 615 -20.01 -13.39 13.86
CA ALA A 615 -19.59 -12.31 12.98
C ALA A 615 -20.71 -11.29 12.82
N GLU A 616 -20.43 -10.02 13.11
CA GLU A 616 -21.27 -8.88 12.77
C GLU A 616 -20.91 -8.37 11.38
N LEU A 617 -21.87 -8.40 10.47
CA LEU A 617 -21.71 -7.91 9.11
C LEU A 617 -22.75 -6.82 8.83
N SER A 618 -22.26 -5.64 8.50
CA SER A 618 -23.11 -4.50 8.14
C SER A 618 -22.85 -4.10 6.69
N ILE A 619 -23.92 -4.00 5.90
CA ILE A 619 -23.88 -3.52 4.52
C ILE A 619 -24.26 -2.05 4.52
N THR A 620 -23.39 -1.20 3.97
CA THR A 620 -23.57 0.25 3.96
C THR A 620 -23.39 0.84 2.56
N THR A 621 -23.75 2.11 2.40
CA THR A 621 -23.19 2.96 1.34
C THR A 621 -21.68 3.12 1.52
N SER A 622 -20.95 3.36 0.42
CA SER A 622 -19.49 3.46 0.45
C SER A 622 -18.98 4.74 1.08
N GLU A 623 -19.63 5.88 0.85
CA GLU A 623 -19.12 7.20 1.29
C GLU A 623 -19.62 7.63 2.66
N ASP A 624 -20.95 7.68 2.86
CA ASP A 624 -21.58 8.26 4.05
C ASP A 624 -21.98 7.21 5.11
N ASN A 625 -21.65 5.94 4.88
CA ASN A 625 -21.85 4.81 5.81
C ASN A 625 -23.32 4.58 6.23
N LEU A 626 -24.29 4.96 5.40
CA LEU A 626 -25.71 4.70 5.65
C LEU A 626 -26.00 3.20 5.57
N LEU A 627 -26.67 2.68 6.60
CA LEU A 627 -26.92 1.26 6.79
C LEU A 627 -28.08 0.75 5.91
N PHE A 628 -27.83 -0.28 5.10
CA PHE A 628 -28.85 -1.05 4.40
C PHE A 628 -29.36 -2.23 5.23
N SER A 629 -28.43 -2.98 5.81
CA SER A 629 -28.73 -4.18 6.59
C SER A 629 -27.58 -4.50 7.53
N GLU A 630 -27.92 -5.12 8.65
CA GLU A 630 -26.97 -5.65 9.61
C GLU A 630 -27.38 -7.06 10.00
N GLN A 631 -26.42 -7.96 10.10
CA GLN A 631 -26.64 -9.35 10.48
C GLN A 631 -25.57 -9.82 11.44
N THR A 632 -25.99 -10.63 12.41
CA THR A 632 -25.08 -11.38 13.28
C THR A 632 -25.14 -12.85 12.87
N ILE A 633 -24.01 -13.41 12.49
CA ILE A 633 -23.88 -14.77 11.95
C ILE A 633 -23.17 -15.62 12.99
N ARG A 634 -23.79 -16.73 13.40
CA ARG A 634 -23.12 -17.74 14.24
C ARG A 634 -22.06 -18.46 13.42
N ILE A 635 -20.80 -18.26 13.77
CA ILE A 635 -19.65 -18.90 13.11
C ILE A 635 -19.31 -20.23 13.79
N SER A 636 -19.28 -20.26 15.12
CA SER A 636 -19.00 -21.48 15.87
C SER A 636 -19.70 -21.50 17.21
N GLU A 637 -20.17 -22.69 17.58
CA GLU A 637 -20.76 -22.93 18.89
C GLU A 637 -19.69 -22.95 20.00
N PRO A 638 -20.06 -22.68 21.26
CA PRO A 638 -19.13 -22.80 22.38
C PRO A 638 -18.55 -24.22 22.48
N GLY A 639 -17.25 -24.31 22.78
CA GLY A 639 -16.58 -25.57 23.03
C GLY A 639 -15.10 -25.57 22.68
N GLU A 640 -14.53 -26.77 22.68
CA GLU A 640 -13.16 -27.03 22.26
C GLU A 640 -13.17 -27.68 20.88
N TYR A 641 -12.41 -27.11 19.95
CA TYR A 641 -12.29 -27.59 18.59
C TYR A 641 -10.96 -27.15 18.00
N ASN A 642 -10.38 -28.03 17.18
CA ASN A 642 -9.19 -27.69 16.42
C ASN A 642 -9.55 -26.77 15.24
N TRP A 643 -8.54 -26.33 14.49
CA TRP A 643 -8.73 -25.53 13.28
C TRP A 643 -9.83 -26.08 12.38
N GLN A 644 -10.83 -25.25 12.15
CA GLN A 644 -11.91 -25.50 11.21
C GLN A 644 -12.14 -24.26 10.36
N MET A 645 -12.57 -24.49 9.13
CA MET A 645 -12.95 -23.44 8.21
C MET A 645 -14.41 -23.04 8.46
N PHE A 646 -14.71 -21.75 8.36
CA PHE A 646 -16.08 -21.27 8.24
C PHE A 646 -16.27 -20.53 6.92
N GLU A 647 -17.49 -20.58 6.40
CA GLU A 647 -17.89 -19.87 5.18
C GLU A 647 -19.28 -19.30 5.36
N HIS A 648 -19.48 -18.04 4.98
CA HIS A 648 -20.77 -17.40 4.88
C HIS A 648 -20.89 -16.61 3.57
N SER A 649 -21.67 -17.16 2.64
CA SER A 649 -21.99 -16.50 1.38
C SER A 649 -23.22 -15.61 1.54
N PHE A 650 -23.15 -14.37 1.02
CA PHE A 650 -24.22 -13.37 1.09
C PHE A 650 -24.23 -12.52 -0.18
N SER A 651 -25.24 -11.65 -0.32
CA SER A 651 -25.29 -10.73 -1.46
C SER A 651 -25.62 -9.30 -1.09
N LEU A 652 -24.97 -8.36 -1.77
CA LEU A 652 -25.28 -6.94 -1.64
C LEU A 652 -26.62 -6.62 -2.34
N PRO A 653 -27.43 -5.70 -1.79
CA PRO A 653 -28.62 -5.19 -2.47
C PRO A 653 -28.30 -4.63 -3.88
N SER A 654 -29.26 -4.71 -4.80
CA SER A 654 -29.13 -4.10 -6.14
C SER A 654 -28.77 -2.61 -6.05
N ASP A 655 -27.90 -2.14 -6.95
CA ASP A 655 -27.55 -0.70 -7.06
C ASP A 655 -28.75 0.22 -7.35
N ASN A 656 -29.90 -0.32 -7.77
CA ASN A 656 -31.14 0.46 -7.88
C ASN A 656 -31.72 0.87 -6.52
N ASN A 657 -31.31 0.19 -5.44
CA ASN A 657 -31.66 0.55 -4.08
C ASN A 657 -30.60 1.51 -3.54
N THR A 658 -30.99 2.75 -3.31
CA THR A 658 -30.09 3.81 -2.88
C THR A 658 -30.55 4.46 -1.58
N LEU A 659 -29.61 4.98 -0.80
CA LEU A 659 -29.87 5.70 0.45
C LEU A 659 -29.24 7.09 0.41
N GLY A 660 -29.73 7.95 1.29
CA GLY A 660 -29.15 9.28 1.50
C GLY A 660 -29.53 10.31 0.43
N PRO A 661 -29.10 11.57 0.63
CA PRO A 661 -29.38 12.67 -0.29
C PRO A 661 -28.67 12.49 -1.65
N GLU A 662 -27.51 11.83 -1.65
CA GLU A 662 -26.70 11.54 -2.85
C GLU A 662 -27.17 10.30 -3.62
N GLN A 663 -28.16 9.57 -3.10
CA GLN A 663 -28.69 8.34 -3.71
C GLN A 663 -27.57 7.31 -3.96
N LEU A 664 -26.80 6.99 -2.92
CA LEU A 664 -25.69 6.04 -3.01
C LEU A 664 -26.15 4.58 -2.87
N PRO A 665 -25.60 3.64 -3.65
CA PRO A 665 -25.90 2.21 -3.56
C PRO A 665 -25.14 1.50 -2.44
N ALA A 666 -25.52 0.25 -2.16
CA ALA A 666 -24.90 -0.62 -1.16
C ALA A 666 -23.55 -1.18 -1.63
N ARG A 667 -22.47 -0.40 -1.49
CA ARG A 667 -21.12 -0.73 -1.98
C ARG A 667 -20.05 -0.81 -0.90
N ALA A 668 -20.45 -1.14 0.31
CA ALA A 668 -19.54 -1.28 1.43
C ALA A 668 -19.98 -2.35 2.43
N VAL A 669 -19.00 -2.99 3.05
CA VAL A 669 -19.15 -3.97 4.10
C VAL A 669 -18.31 -3.57 5.30
N LYS A 670 -18.90 -3.65 6.49
CA LYS A 670 -18.19 -3.58 7.78
C LYS A 670 -18.27 -4.93 8.45
N LEU A 671 -17.18 -5.32 9.12
CA LEU A 671 -17.02 -6.63 9.74
C LEU A 671 -16.50 -6.48 11.17
N ALA A 672 -17.05 -7.24 12.10
CA ALA A 672 -16.49 -7.46 13.41
C ALA A 672 -16.71 -8.91 13.86
N PHE A 673 -15.78 -9.45 14.65
CA PHE A 673 -15.95 -10.74 15.31
C PHE A 673 -16.27 -10.55 16.78
N LEU A 674 -17.14 -11.41 17.31
CA LEU A 674 -17.59 -11.39 18.69
C LEU A 674 -17.31 -12.73 19.35
N HIS A 675 -16.61 -12.70 20.47
CA HIS A 675 -16.32 -13.86 21.29
C HIS A 675 -17.03 -13.75 22.63
N THR A 676 -18.03 -14.59 22.83
CA THR A 676 -18.82 -14.60 24.06
C THR A 676 -18.02 -15.24 25.22
N PRO A 677 -18.28 -14.88 26.49
CA PRO A 677 -17.68 -15.56 27.64
C PRO A 677 -17.92 -17.08 27.62
N PRO A 678 -16.97 -17.92 28.05
CA PRO A 678 -17.21 -19.35 28.23
C PRO A 678 -18.17 -19.64 29.38
N GLN A 679 -18.72 -20.86 29.41
CA GLN A 679 -19.57 -21.30 30.53
C GLN A 679 -18.80 -21.46 31.84
N ASN A 680 -17.53 -21.88 31.75
CA ASN A 680 -16.66 -22.02 32.90
C ASN A 680 -15.19 -21.77 32.53
N GLY A 681 -14.38 -21.41 33.53
CA GLY A 681 -12.93 -21.23 33.39
C GLY A 681 -12.55 -20.11 32.43
N GLU A 682 -11.46 -20.34 31.72
CA GLU A 682 -10.87 -19.46 30.71
C GLU A 682 -11.07 -20.04 29.31
N ALA A 683 -11.21 -19.15 28.33
CA ALA A 683 -11.37 -19.45 26.93
C ALA A 683 -10.34 -18.69 26.11
N THR A 684 -9.79 -19.36 25.10
CA THR A 684 -9.09 -18.71 23.99
C THR A 684 -9.77 -19.10 22.70
N LEU A 685 -10.11 -18.11 21.89
CA LEU A 685 -10.53 -18.28 20.51
C LEU A 685 -9.43 -17.67 19.62
N ILE A 686 -9.09 -18.38 18.55
CA ILE A 686 -8.04 -17.97 17.64
C ILE A 686 -8.65 -17.86 16.24
N LEU A 687 -8.37 -16.76 15.54
CA LEU A 687 -8.76 -16.49 14.17
C LEU A 687 -7.51 -16.40 13.29
N ASP A 688 -7.62 -16.90 12.06
CA ASP A 688 -6.56 -16.76 11.06
C ASP A 688 -7.10 -16.89 9.62
N ASP A 689 -6.32 -16.44 8.63
CA ASP A 689 -6.55 -16.53 7.19
C ASP A 689 -7.95 -16.04 6.76
N LEU A 690 -8.40 -14.92 7.33
CA LEU A 690 -9.70 -14.34 7.04
C LEU A 690 -9.71 -13.69 5.63
N ALA A 691 -10.82 -13.81 4.91
CA ALA A 691 -11.00 -13.17 3.62
C ALA A 691 -12.46 -12.72 3.40
N LEU A 692 -12.63 -11.55 2.78
CA LEU A 692 -13.91 -11.12 2.24
C LEU A 692 -13.84 -11.16 0.71
N ILE A 693 -14.33 -12.24 0.13
CA ILE A 693 -14.19 -12.54 -1.29
C ILE A 693 -15.31 -11.87 -2.07
N SER A 694 -14.93 -11.16 -3.13
CA SER A 694 -15.83 -10.75 -4.21
C SER A 694 -15.65 -11.66 -5.42
N TRP A 695 -16.76 -12.14 -5.98
CA TRP A 695 -16.76 -13.14 -7.05
C TRP A 695 -17.02 -12.55 -8.43
N GLN A 696 -16.23 -12.98 -9.41
CA GLN A 696 -16.47 -12.69 -10.82
C GLN A 696 -17.71 -13.44 -11.34
N LYS A 697 -18.06 -13.15 -12.61
CA LYS A 697 -19.02 -13.96 -13.35
C LYS A 697 -18.51 -15.37 -13.59
N ASP A 698 -19.43 -16.27 -13.94
CA ASP A 698 -19.09 -17.65 -14.32
C ASP A 698 -18.07 -17.66 -15.45
N LEU A 699 -17.00 -18.43 -15.28
CA LEU A 699 -15.98 -18.63 -16.29
C LEU A 699 -16.53 -19.49 -17.43
N LEU A 700 -16.14 -19.13 -18.66
CA LEU A 700 -16.40 -19.96 -19.83
C LEU A 700 -15.37 -21.10 -19.90
N LEU A 701 -15.87 -22.33 -20.02
CA LEU A 701 -15.05 -23.53 -20.16
C LEU A 701 -15.12 -24.06 -21.58
N ASP A 702 -13.97 -24.38 -22.17
CA ASP A 702 -13.88 -25.16 -23.41
C ASP A 702 -13.42 -26.59 -23.07
N ASN A 703 -14.26 -27.57 -23.37
CA ASN A 703 -14.01 -28.99 -23.04
C ASN A 703 -13.60 -29.21 -21.56
N ASN A 704 -14.30 -28.54 -20.63
CA ASN A 704 -14.02 -28.55 -19.18
C ASN A 704 -12.64 -27.99 -18.80
N ILE A 705 -12.08 -27.12 -19.64
CA ILE A 705 -10.82 -26.43 -19.40
C ILE A 705 -11.05 -24.92 -19.40
N TRP A 706 -10.49 -24.25 -18.39
CA TRP A 706 -10.30 -22.80 -18.36
C TRP A 706 -8.81 -22.48 -18.46
N GLN A 707 -8.44 -21.38 -19.12
CA GLN A 707 -7.07 -20.91 -19.23
C GLN A 707 -6.98 -19.38 -19.17
N ALA A 708 -5.90 -18.89 -18.56
CA ALA A 708 -5.47 -17.50 -18.57
C ALA A 708 -4.00 -17.40 -18.98
N ASN A 709 -3.67 -16.37 -19.75
CA ASN A 709 -2.30 -16.10 -20.23
C ASN A 709 -1.71 -14.82 -19.63
N GLU A 710 -2.48 -14.10 -18.84
CA GLU A 710 -2.11 -12.83 -18.21
C GLU A 710 -2.13 -12.98 -16.71
N ILE A 711 -1.21 -12.28 -16.04
CA ILE A 711 -1.11 -12.26 -14.59
C ILE A 711 -2.36 -11.61 -13.97
N HIS A 712 -2.82 -12.15 -12.85
CA HIS A 712 -3.96 -11.60 -12.12
C HIS A 712 -3.85 -11.79 -10.61
N GLY A 713 -4.56 -10.95 -9.86
CA GLY A 713 -4.68 -11.00 -8.40
C GLY A 713 -5.99 -11.65 -7.94
N LEU A 714 -6.27 -12.87 -8.42
CA LEU A 714 -7.49 -13.63 -8.06
C LEU A 714 -7.05 -14.89 -7.31
N ASP A 715 -7.33 -14.91 -6.03
CA ASP A 715 -6.75 -15.86 -5.06
C ASP A 715 -7.75 -16.93 -4.61
N PHE A 716 -8.97 -16.91 -5.15
CA PHE A 716 -10.01 -17.87 -4.80
C PHE A 716 -10.70 -18.46 -6.02
N LEU A 717 -11.12 -19.71 -5.91
CA LEU A 717 -11.90 -20.42 -6.91
C LEU A 717 -13.17 -20.98 -6.28
N ARG A 718 -14.33 -20.58 -6.79
CA ARG A 718 -15.61 -21.20 -6.43
C ARG A 718 -15.98 -22.24 -7.47
N VAL A 719 -16.34 -23.42 -7.01
CA VAL A 719 -16.66 -24.58 -7.84
C VAL A 719 -18.06 -25.08 -7.50
N SER A 720 -18.93 -25.18 -8.49
CA SER A 720 -20.23 -25.86 -8.36
C SER A 720 -20.26 -27.10 -9.24
N THR A 721 -20.66 -28.22 -8.66
CA THR A 721 -20.74 -29.52 -9.34
C THR A 721 -21.90 -30.36 -8.82
N GLN A 722 -22.48 -31.19 -9.69
CA GLN A 722 -23.56 -32.13 -9.36
C GLN A 722 -23.07 -33.57 -9.17
N GLN A 723 -21.76 -33.80 -9.34
CA GLN A 723 -21.11 -35.09 -9.22
C GLN A 723 -19.72 -34.91 -8.60
N GLU A 724 -19.11 -36.00 -8.14
CA GLU A 724 -17.71 -35.97 -7.75
C GLU A 724 -16.85 -35.60 -8.97
N VAL A 725 -15.96 -34.62 -8.79
CA VAL A 725 -15.03 -34.15 -9.83
C VAL A 725 -13.64 -34.01 -9.25
N THR A 726 -12.63 -34.30 -10.07
CA THR A 726 -11.24 -33.96 -9.78
C THR A 726 -10.84 -32.78 -10.66
N LEU A 727 -10.36 -31.71 -10.03
CA LEU A 727 -9.78 -30.57 -10.69
C LEU A 727 -8.25 -30.68 -10.69
N SER A 728 -7.64 -30.38 -11.82
CA SER A 728 -6.21 -30.12 -11.94
C SER A 728 -6.03 -28.61 -12.09
N LEU A 729 -5.36 -28.00 -11.12
CA LEU A 729 -5.06 -26.57 -11.05
C LEU A 729 -3.59 -26.39 -11.43
N GLU A 730 -3.32 -25.64 -12.50
CA GLU A 730 -1.97 -25.32 -12.95
C GLU A 730 -1.71 -23.84 -12.70
N PHE A 731 -0.56 -23.56 -12.09
CA PHE A 731 -0.16 -22.21 -11.69
C PHE A 731 1.15 -21.84 -12.34
N SER A 732 1.28 -20.58 -12.72
CA SER A 732 2.49 -20.07 -13.39
C SER A 732 3.10 -18.89 -12.66
N THR A 733 4.41 -18.69 -12.89
CA THR A 733 5.13 -17.45 -12.59
C THR A 733 5.52 -16.76 -13.90
N LEU A 734 5.88 -15.49 -13.80
CA LEU A 734 6.60 -14.78 -14.85
C LEU A 734 8.10 -14.82 -14.50
N ASP A 735 8.94 -15.30 -15.43
CA ASP A 735 10.39 -15.50 -15.23
C ASP A 735 11.20 -14.55 -16.10
#